data_AF-A0A811RZ93-F1
#
_entry.id   AF-A0A811RZ93-F1
#
_cell.length_a   1.000
_cell.length_b   1.000
_cell.length_c   1.000
_cell.angle_alpha   90.00
_cell.angle_beta   90.00
_cell.angle_gamma   90.00
#
_symmetry.space_group_name_H-M   'P 1'
#
loop_
_entity.id
_entity.type
_entity.pdbx_description
1 polymer ?
#
loop_
_entity_poly.entity_id
_entity_poly.type
_entity_poly.pdbx_seq_one_letter_code
_entity_poly.pdbx_strand_id
1 'polypeptide(L)'
;MESVLVSAATGALKAVTVKLATLLGDEFKNMKDVRKEIKPLSDELNYMHAFLEKMSEEENPDKQDKIWMTDVREMSYDIEDSLNDFMICIDDDKSAKKKSLMKKCTKLLDKMKAHKRISKAIQDFKTQIKEVGDKNHRYRTGVTTTKDSHEMIDIRAQAIFKDASELVAIDEQKNELINLLIEDGSLSQHQVKVVAIVGLGGLGKTTLANQVYESVKHKFDCKAFVTVSRTPHMMEVLRTILRDISKLEYTGDMQHLIRKISDFLQDKRYLIVVDDLWDSESWEAIQNAFIKNSCASRIITTTRKIEVAQSCCTLRRGHIYKLRPLNPENSRKLFLKRIFGSEEGCPSDLSKVCDDILKKCDGLPLAIIAIAGLLAGKAPTVDEWNKVQCSFGHALERHSDVNRMIQILSLSYFDLPPHLRSCLLYLSIFPEDYEIRKDRLILRWIAEGFVHEEHGSTQYEIGDRCFNELINRSLIQPVDSGSFDVTWCRVHDIILEFILSKAVEENFVTLFGLPNIRVDPHRKIRRLSLQDRNEKTDGLQAHHLVHLGGLFALRYLSLRDTGIDELPEETGELQYLQTLDIRRNSIKELPSSVGRLSRLVTLLCDSYVRLPDGFGKNMQALQQLVGEIGPPYESTSSPYFAQELRHLRNLRILEIWFDDEVSEDLVVSSLCTLGTGCLNSLVIGFHKKHMKLVMEPWSPTLHGLKILQICQIVVPRVPRWTGSLDNLQVFTLCVEQLGMADFGLLGSLNALSSLYLSVEIKVADRWSSSQGTQRVKISGTHGFPSLRRFGVGSNSCAFGLLFEGGAMPKLQELSLSFNSDLTGSLTNGEFDFGIQHLPCLALVERDYLTKYHDPDDPAWEALEKAASSHPNHPKLHHN
;
A
#
# COMPACT_ATOMS: atom_id res chain seq x y z
N MET A 1 -5.30 21.66 -19.03
CA MET A 1 -6.62 21.58 -18.37
C MET A 1 -6.30 21.35 -16.90
N GLU A 2 -6.42 22.37 -16.05
CA GLU A 2 -6.12 22.22 -14.61
C GLU A 2 -7.03 21.13 -14.02
N SER A 3 -6.44 20.04 -13.53
CA SER A 3 -7.18 18.96 -12.85
C SER A 3 -7.52 19.41 -11.43
N VAL A 4 -8.74 19.18 -10.96
CA VAL A 4 -9.24 19.81 -9.73
C VAL A 4 -9.68 18.79 -8.71
N LEU A 5 -9.31 19.08 -7.45
CA LEU A 5 -9.45 18.24 -6.28
C LEU A 5 -10.89 17.80 -6.00
N VAL A 6 -11.09 16.48 -5.88
CA VAL A 6 -12.27 15.85 -5.25
C VAL A 6 -11.91 15.54 -3.79
N SER A 7 -12.80 15.79 -2.84
CA SER A 7 -12.56 15.44 -1.43
C SER A 7 -13.77 14.82 -0.75
N ALA A 8 -13.53 13.99 0.27
CA ALA A 8 -14.58 13.42 1.12
C ALA A 8 -15.42 14.50 1.82
N ALA A 9 -14.79 15.63 2.16
CA ALA A 9 -15.40 16.76 2.86
C ALA A 9 -16.31 17.61 1.95
N THR A 10 -15.85 17.91 0.73
CA THR A 10 -16.54 18.86 -0.19
C THR A 10 -17.13 18.21 -1.44
N GLY A 11 -17.00 16.89 -1.58
CA GLY A 11 -17.43 16.14 -2.75
C GLY A 11 -16.68 16.57 -4.01
N ALA A 12 -17.40 16.73 -5.12
CA ALA A 12 -16.88 17.20 -6.39
C ALA A 12 -17.15 18.69 -6.66
N LEU A 13 -17.59 19.48 -5.67
CA LEU A 13 -17.99 20.87 -5.87
C LEU A 13 -16.89 21.72 -6.52
N LYS A 14 -15.64 21.59 -6.06
CA LYS A 14 -14.50 22.33 -6.62
C LYS A 14 -14.26 21.94 -8.08
N ALA A 15 -14.30 20.65 -8.39
CA ALA A 15 -14.15 20.13 -9.75
C ALA A 15 -15.26 20.62 -10.68
N VAL A 16 -16.50 20.64 -10.19
CA VAL A 16 -17.65 21.18 -10.92
C VAL A 16 -17.45 22.66 -11.22
N THR A 17 -17.07 23.49 -10.24
CA THR A 17 -16.88 24.94 -10.43
C THR A 17 -15.86 25.24 -11.54
N VAL A 18 -14.75 24.50 -11.62
CA VAL A 18 -13.74 24.71 -12.66
C VAL A 18 -14.19 24.21 -14.04
N LYS A 19 -14.92 23.09 -14.10
CA LYS A 19 -15.55 22.61 -15.34
C LYS A 19 -16.56 23.64 -15.87
N LEU A 20 -17.37 24.21 -14.98
CA LEU A 20 -18.29 25.30 -15.33
C LEU A 20 -17.54 26.57 -15.78
N ALA A 21 -16.44 26.93 -15.13
CA ALA A 21 -15.59 28.04 -15.56
C ALA A 21 -15.02 27.83 -16.97
N THR A 22 -14.64 26.60 -17.30
CA THR A 22 -14.18 26.21 -18.65
C THR A 22 -15.29 26.41 -19.69
N LEU A 23 -16.52 26.01 -19.37
CA LEU A 23 -17.70 26.22 -20.24
C LEU A 23 -18.10 27.70 -20.38
N LEU A 24 -17.73 28.54 -19.42
CA LEU A 24 -17.85 30.01 -19.52
C LEU A 24 -16.68 30.66 -20.28
N GLY A 25 -15.61 29.91 -20.55
CA GLY A 25 -14.41 30.35 -21.28
C GLY A 25 -14.64 30.55 -22.78
N ASP A 26 -13.83 31.40 -23.39
CA ASP A 26 -14.03 31.99 -24.73
C ASP A 26 -14.33 31.00 -25.87
N GLU A 27 -13.85 29.75 -25.76
CA GLU A 27 -14.10 28.66 -26.71
C GLU A 27 -15.60 28.34 -26.90
N PHE A 28 -16.43 28.62 -25.89
CA PHE A 28 -17.87 28.30 -25.89
C PHE A 28 -18.77 29.55 -26.00
N LYS A 29 -18.25 30.68 -26.51
CA LYS A 29 -18.96 31.96 -26.67
C LYS A 29 -20.30 31.87 -27.41
N ASN A 30 -20.47 30.88 -28.28
CA ASN A 30 -21.65 30.71 -29.11
C ASN A 30 -22.85 30.07 -28.39
N MET A 31 -22.67 29.52 -27.19
CA MET A 31 -23.75 28.92 -26.38
C MET A 31 -24.36 29.93 -25.39
N LYS A 32 -24.89 31.05 -25.91
CA LYS A 32 -25.36 32.19 -25.10
C LYS A 32 -26.43 31.83 -24.07
N ASP A 33 -27.33 30.90 -24.37
CA ASP A 33 -28.40 30.49 -23.43
C ASP A 33 -27.88 29.58 -22.31
N VAL A 34 -26.94 28.67 -22.63
CA VAL A 34 -26.27 27.81 -21.65
C VAL A 34 -25.43 28.64 -20.67
N ARG A 35 -24.72 29.66 -21.16
CA ARG A 35 -23.93 30.58 -20.32
C ARG A 35 -24.78 31.41 -19.35
N LYS A 36 -26.02 31.76 -19.72
CA LYS A 36 -26.94 32.49 -18.83
C LYS A 36 -27.39 31.63 -17.64
N GLU A 37 -27.45 30.31 -17.81
CA GLU A 37 -27.84 29.38 -16.75
C GLU A 37 -26.65 28.90 -15.89
N ILE A 38 -25.44 28.82 -16.47
CA ILE A 38 -24.23 28.36 -15.74
C ILE A 38 -23.77 29.35 -14.66
N LYS A 39 -23.85 30.67 -14.92
CA LYS A 39 -23.31 31.67 -13.99
C LYS A 39 -24.02 31.66 -12.61
N PRO A 40 -25.37 31.68 -12.53
CA PRO A 40 -26.07 31.54 -11.26
C PRO A 40 -25.82 30.21 -10.53
N LEU A 41 -25.59 29.12 -11.28
CA LEU A 41 -25.27 27.81 -10.73
C LEU A 41 -23.87 27.80 -10.11
N SER A 42 -22.89 28.41 -10.77
CA SER A 42 -21.52 28.53 -10.26
C SER A 42 -21.47 29.33 -8.95
N ASP A 43 -22.25 30.40 -8.83
CA ASP A 43 -22.31 31.18 -7.60
C ASP A 43 -22.88 30.36 -6.44
N GLU A 44 -23.94 29.58 -6.69
CA GLU A 44 -24.56 28.71 -5.67
C GLU A 44 -23.63 27.59 -5.19
N LEU A 45 -22.92 26.94 -6.12
CA LEU A 45 -21.98 25.88 -5.79
C LEU A 45 -20.82 26.37 -4.93
N ASN A 46 -20.41 27.63 -5.09
CA ASN A 46 -19.40 28.26 -4.23
C ASN A 46 -19.93 28.48 -2.80
N TYR A 47 -21.20 28.85 -2.63
CA TYR A 47 -21.82 28.92 -1.29
C TYR A 47 -21.93 27.53 -0.65
N MET A 48 -22.33 26.51 -1.41
CA MET A 48 -22.38 25.12 -0.94
C MET A 48 -20.99 24.59 -0.56
N HIS A 49 -19.95 24.96 -1.32
CA HIS A 49 -18.57 24.60 -1.02
C HIS A 49 -18.11 25.21 0.31
N ALA A 50 -18.34 26.52 0.50
CA ALA A 50 -18.00 27.20 1.75
C ALA A 50 -18.78 26.65 2.96
N PHE A 51 -20.03 26.23 2.75
CA PHE A 51 -20.81 25.53 3.78
C PHE A 51 -20.19 24.18 4.12
N LEU A 52 -19.90 23.32 3.14
CA LEU A 52 -19.29 22.01 3.39
C LEU A 52 -17.91 22.12 4.03
N GLU A 53 -17.07 23.07 3.61
CA GLU A 53 -15.77 23.32 4.26
C GLU A 53 -15.97 23.62 5.75
N LYS A 54 -16.85 24.58 6.09
CA LYS A 54 -17.15 24.93 7.47
C LYS A 54 -17.66 23.72 8.28
N MET A 55 -18.65 22.99 7.76
CA MET A 55 -19.25 21.87 8.50
C MET A 55 -18.31 20.66 8.59
N SER A 56 -17.36 20.53 7.65
CA SER A 56 -16.34 19.47 7.69
C SER A 56 -15.30 19.67 8.80
N GLU A 57 -15.19 20.87 9.36
CA GLU A 57 -14.35 21.17 10.53
C GLU A 57 -15.08 20.86 11.85
N GLU A 58 -16.40 20.66 11.82
CA GLU A 58 -17.19 20.34 12.99
C GLU A 58 -17.20 18.83 13.26
N GLU A 59 -16.75 18.43 14.44
CA GLU A 59 -16.60 17.02 14.81
C GLU A 59 -17.94 16.28 14.97
N ASN A 60 -18.97 16.98 15.46
CA ASN A 60 -20.30 16.43 15.67
C ASN A 60 -21.39 17.41 15.21
N PRO A 61 -21.57 17.58 13.89
CA PRO A 61 -22.71 18.32 13.36
C PRO A 61 -24.00 17.66 13.84
N ASP A 62 -25.08 18.43 13.94
CA ASP A 62 -26.35 17.83 14.33
C ASP A 62 -26.88 16.87 13.25
N LYS A 63 -27.92 16.10 13.57
CA LYS A 63 -28.45 15.08 12.64
C LYS A 63 -28.94 15.69 11.32
N GLN A 64 -29.50 16.90 11.36
CA GLN A 64 -30.01 17.58 10.18
C GLN A 64 -28.83 18.04 9.29
N ASP A 65 -27.78 18.57 9.91
CA ASP A 65 -26.57 18.99 9.23
C ASP A 65 -25.85 17.81 8.56
N LYS A 66 -25.76 16.65 9.22
CA LYS A 66 -25.17 15.43 8.64
C LYS A 66 -25.91 14.94 7.40
N ILE A 67 -27.25 14.96 7.43
CA ILE A 67 -28.09 14.61 6.29
C ILE A 67 -27.81 15.60 5.16
N TRP A 68 -27.83 16.89 5.47
CA TRP A 68 -27.60 17.95 4.49
C TRP A 68 -26.20 17.87 3.85
N MET A 69 -25.14 17.68 4.64
CA MET A 69 -23.79 17.49 4.13
C MET A 69 -23.70 16.30 3.15
N THR A 70 -24.46 15.24 3.41
CA THR A 70 -24.52 14.07 2.52
C THR A 70 -25.23 14.41 1.22
N ASP A 71 -26.39 15.06 1.28
CA ASP A 71 -27.16 15.43 0.09
C ASP A 71 -26.40 16.39 -0.84
N VAL A 72 -25.68 17.37 -0.28
CA VAL A 72 -24.86 18.31 -1.07
C VAL A 72 -23.68 17.60 -1.73
N ARG A 73 -23.03 16.66 -1.02
CA ARG A 73 -21.93 15.87 -1.60
C ARG A 73 -22.44 14.99 -2.74
N GLU A 74 -23.54 14.27 -2.57
CA GLU A 74 -24.12 13.46 -3.65
C GLU A 74 -24.56 14.30 -4.84
N MET A 75 -25.18 15.46 -4.60
CA MET A 75 -25.55 16.40 -5.67
C MET A 75 -24.33 16.90 -6.43
N SER A 76 -23.24 17.22 -5.72
CA SER A 76 -22.00 17.69 -6.36
C SER A 76 -21.44 16.67 -7.34
N TYR A 77 -21.50 15.39 -6.98
CA TYR A 77 -21.02 14.33 -7.84
C TYR A 77 -21.98 14.07 -9.02
N ASP A 78 -23.29 14.18 -8.82
CA ASP A 78 -24.29 14.04 -9.90
C ASP A 78 -24.14 15.14 -10.96
N ILE A 79 -23.82 16.35 -10.53
CA ILE A 79 -23.49 17.46 -11.41
C ILE A 79 -22.18 17.17 -12.15
N GLU A 80 -21.16 16.68 -11.46
CA GLU A 80 -19.89 16.30 -12.09
C GLU A 80 -20.07 15.24 -13.17
N ASP A 81 -20.82 14.19 -12.86
CA ASP A 81 -21.15 13.08 -13.76
C ASP A 81 -21.87 13.60 -15.02
N SER A 82 -22.84 14.51 -14.83
CA SER A 82 -23.57 15.15 -15.93
C SER A 82 -22.70 16.07 -16.79
N LEU A 83 -21.76 16.81 -16.18
CA LEU A 83 -20.82 17.67 -16.90
C LEU A 83 -19.81 16.86 -17.71
N ASN A 84 -19.33 15.74 -17.18
CA ASN A 84 -18.45 14.84 -17.90
C ASN A 84 -19.15 14.25 -19.13
N ASP A 85 -20.41 13.82 -19.01
CA ASP A 85 -21.21 13.36 -20.16
C ASP A 85 -21.36 14.45 -21.24
N PHE A 86 -21.57 15.69 -20.80
CA PHE A 86 -21.71 16.84 -21.70
C PHE A 86 -20.40 17.16 -22.44
N MET A 87 -19.26 17.13 -21.75
CA MET A 87 -17.96 17.39 -22.35
C MET A 87 -17.57 16.33 -23.40
N ILE A 88 -17.86 15.05 -23.15
CA ILE A 88 -17.65 13.98 -24.14
C ILE A 88 -18.44 14.24 -25.42
N CYS A 89 -19.71 14.67 -25.30
CA CYS A 89 -20.56 14.97 -26.45
C CYS A 89 -20.01 16.12 -27.32
N ILE A 90 -19.29 17.07 -26.73
CA ILE A 90 -18.69 18.21 -27.43
C ILE A 90 -17.45 17.78 -28.22
N ASP A 91 -16.62 16.91 -27.66
CA ASP A 91 -15.40 16.46 -28.34
C ASP A 91 -15.69 15.51 -29.50
N ASP A 92 -16.73 14.66 -29.40
CA ASP A 92 -17.25 13.89 -30.53
C ASP A 92 -17.74 14.78 -31.69
N ASP A 93 -18.32 15.95 -31.40
CA ASP A 93 -18.89 16.89 -32.38
C ASP A 93 -17.81 17.68 -33.16
N LYS A 94 -16.58 17.80 -32.62
CA LYS A 94 -15.44 18.35 -33.37
C LYS A 94 -14.98 17.41 -34.50
N SER A 95 -15.28 16.12 -34.40
CA SER A 95 -14.93 15.10 -35.39
C SER A 95 -16.00 14.88 -36.48
N ALA A 96 -17.26 15.27 -36.22
CA ALA A 96 -18.39 15.02 -37.12
C ALA A 96 -18.95 16.33 -37.72
N LYS A 97 -18.97 16.42 -39.06
CA LYS A 97 -19.54 17.59 -39.77
C LYS A 97 -21.02 17.81 -39.41
N LYS A 98 -21.30 19.03 -38.92
CA LYS A 98 -22.60 19.74 -38.79
C LYS A 98 -23.75 19.14 -39.60
N LYS A 99 -24.77 18.60 -38.90
CA LYS A 99 -26.22 18.81 -39.19
C LYS A 99 -27.22 18.11 -38.23
N SER A 100 -26.80 17.47 -37.14
CA SER A 100 -27.71 16.74 -36.23
C SER A 100 -28.02 17.43 -34.88
N LEU A 101 -27.45 18.61 -34.63
CA LEU A 101 -27.49 19.34 -33.35
C LEU A 101 -28.90 19.58 -32.78
N MET A 102 -29.94 19.73 -33.60
CA MET A 102 -31.30 20.03 -33.09
C MET A 102 -32.07 18.80 -32.58
N LYS A 103 -31.73 17.57 -33.00
CA LYS A 103 -32.51 16.36 -32.66
C LYS A 103 -31.95 15.56 -31.48
N LYS A 104 -30.66 15.70 -31.14
CA LYS A 104 -30.07 15.14 -29.90
C LYS A 104 -30.20 16.09 -28.70
N CYS A 105 -30.25 17.41 -28.93
CA CYS A 105 -30.46 18.41 -27.88
C CYS A 105 -31.86 18.34 -27.23
N THR A 106 -32.86 17.74 -27.86
CA THR A 106 -34.21 17.60 -27.28
C THR A 106 -34.29 16.56 -26.15
N LYS A 107 -33.50 15.47 -26.21
CA LYS A 107 -33.34 14.55 -25.07
C LYS A 107 -32.50 15.15 -23.93
N LEU A 108 -31.55 16.04 -24.26
CA LEU A 108 -30.81 16.87 -23.31
C LEU A 108 -31.70 17.93 -22.65
N LEU A 109 -32.67 18.49 -23.36
CA LEU A 109 -33.69 19.40 -22.80
C LEU A 109 -34.64 18.69 -21.83
N ASP A 110 -34.91 17.39 -22.04
CA ASP A 110 -35.66 16.58 -21.06
C ASP A 110 -34.82 16.26 -19.81
N LYS A 111 -33.48 16.09 -19.92
CA LYS A 111 -32.56 16.12 -18.77
C LYS A 111 -32.45 17.54 -18.15
N MET A 112 -32.57 18.61 -18.94
CA MET A 112 -32.66 20.00 -18.42
C MET A 112 -33.97 20.28 -17.66
N LYS A 113 -35.06 19.55 -17.96
CA LYS A 113 -36.28 19.57 -17.12
C LYS A 113 -36.04 18.94 -15.74
N ALA A 114 -35.11 18.00 -15.61
CA ALA A 114 -34.60 17.56 -14.31
C ALA A 114 -33.75 18.66 -13.64
N HIS A 115 -33.01 19.46 -14.42
CA HIS A 115 -32.36 20.69 -13.94
C HIS A 115 -33.35 21.77 -13.48
N LYS A 116 -34.55 21.88 -14.06
CA LYS A 116 -35.63 22.73 -13.50
C LYS A 116 -36.10 22.24 -12.12
N ARG A 117 -35.98 20.94 -11.82
CA ARG A 117 -36.22 20.40 -10.47
C ARG A 117 -35.05 20.70 -9.52
N ILE A 118 -33.81 20.66 -10.00
CA ILE A 118 -32.61 21.10 -9.25
C ILE A 118 -32.65 22.61 -8.99
N SER A 119 -33.04 23.42 -9.97
CA SER A 119 -33.17 24.87 -9.86
C SER A 119 -34.33 25.28 -8.93
N LYS A 120 -35.41 24.47 -8.89
CA LYS A 120 -36.48 24.58 -7.89
C LYS A 120 -35.99 24.18 -6.48
N ALA A 121 -35.26 23.08 -6.36
CA ALA A 121 -34.64 22.67 -5.10
C ALA A 121 -33.64 23.73 -4.59
N ILE A 122 -32.83 24.33 -5.47
CA ILE A 122 -31.92 25.45 -5.18
C ILE A 122 -32.68 26.73 -4.77
N GLN A 123 -33.84 27.02 -5.36
CA GLN A 123 -34.71 28.14 -4.94
C GLN A 123 -35.34 27.91 -3.56
N ASP A 124 -35.81 26.69 -3.30
CA ASP A 124 -36.33 26.27 -1.99
C ASP A 124 -35.18 26.33 -0.93
N PHE A 125 -33.96 25.99 -1.32
CA PHE A 125 -32.73 26.10 -0.52
C PHE A 125 -32.26 27.52 -0.24
N LYS A 126 -32.31 28.42 -1.24
CA LYS A 126 -32.01 29.86 -1.06
C LYS A 126 -32.92 30.51 -0.03
N THR A 127 -34.16 30.03 0.06
CA THR A 127 -35.14 30.49 1.03
C THR A 127 -34.76 30.03 2.44
N GLN A 128 -34.28 28.79 2.61
CA GLN A 128 -33.80 28.26 3.90
C GLN A 128 -32.41 28.79 4.32
N ILE A 129 -31.48 29.01 3.38
CA ILE A 129 -30.17 29.64 3.65
C ILE A 129 -30.34 31.09 4.13
N LYS A 130 -31.35 31.81 3.65
CA LYS A 130 -31.70 33.14 4.18
C LYS A 130 -32.13 33.07 5.65
N GLU A 131 -32.95 32.08 6.02
CA GLU A 131 -33.39 31.88 7.41
C GLU A 131 -32.25 31.48 8.36
N VAL A 132 -31.23 30.76 7.88
CA VAL A 132 -30.05 30.35 8.65
C VAL A 132 -28.95 31.43 8.66
N GLY A 133 -28.80 32.17 7.56
CA GLY A 133 -27.88 33.31 7.44
C GLY A 133 -28.18 34.41 8.46
N ASP A 134 -29.45 34.65 8.77
CA ASP A 134 -29.90 35.60 9.79
C ASP A 134 -29.55 35.15 11.24
N LYS A 135 -29.27 33.86 11.47
CA LYS A 135 -28.81 33.33 12.77
C LYS A 135 -27.28 33.34 12.95
N ASN A 136 -26.52 33.29 11.85
CA ASN A 136 -25.06 33.12 11.85
C ASN A 136 -24.27 34.45 11.93
N HIS A 137 -24.94 35.60 12.03
CA HIS A 137 -24.29 36.92 12.08
C HIS A 137 -23.76 37.35 13.46
N ARG A 138 -23.61 36.42 14.44
CA ARG A 138 -23.22 36.77 15.82
C ARG A 138 -21.83 36.36 16.29
N TYR A 139 -21.11 35.47 15.61
CA TYR A 139 -19.76 35.10 16.06
C TYR A 139 -18.85 34.77 14.88
N ARG A 140 -17.88 35.65 14.60
CA ARG A 140 -16.80 35.39 13.63
C ARG A 140 -15.54 36.17 14.05
N THR A 141 -14.46 35.46 14.33
CA THR A 141 -13.07 35.95 14.24
C THR A 141 -12.23 34.79 13.73
N GLY A 142 -11.60 34.96 12.57
CA GLY A 142 -10.70 33.98 11.96
C GLY A 142 -9.25 34.45 12.00
N VAL A 143 -8.34 33.49 11.82
CA VAL A 143 -6.96 33.75 11.39
C VAL A 143 -6.60 32.66 10.36
N THR A 144 -6.17 33.09 9.19
CA THR A 144 -5.56 32.30 8.12
C THR A 144 -4.05 32.21 8.33
N THR A 145 -3.45 31.06 8.03
CA THR A 145 -1.99 30.93 7.84
C THR A 145 -1.69 30.26 6.50
N THR A 146 -0.64 30.78 5.84
CA THR A 146 -0.15 30.40 4.50
C THR A 146 1.05 29.45 4.57
N LYS A 147 1.24 28.73 3.46
CA LYS A 147 2.07 27.54 3.19
C LYS A 147 3.61 27.71 3.17
N ASP A 148 4.24 26.52 3.18
CA ASP A 148 5.44 26.03 2.46
C ASP A 148 6.75 25.84 3.23
N SER A 149 7.18 24.58 3.33
CA SER A 149 8.56 24.14 3.03
C SER A 149 8.57 22.65 2.64
N HIS A 150 9.51 22.24 1.77
CA HIS A 150 9.73 20.86 1.37
C HIS A 150 9.93 19.93 2.59
N GLU A 151 8.94 19.10 2.88
CA GLU A 151 9.06 18.09 3.93
C GLU A 151 9.69 16.81 3.35
N MET A 152 10.99 16.63 3.61
CA MET A 152 11.58 15.30 3.63
C MET A 152 10.82 14.44 4.64
N ILE A 153 10.68 13.13 4.36
CA ILE A 153 10.27 12.16 5.38
C ILE A 153 11.15 12.42 6.60
N ASP A 154 10.55 12.74 7.75
CA ASP A 154 11.31 12.82 8.98
C ASP A 154 11.84 11.42 9.24
N ILE A 155 13.15 11.23 9.09
CA ILE A 155 13.83 9.95 9.33
C ILE A 155 13.49 9.43 10.75
N ARG A 156 13.12 10.33 11.68
CA ARG A 156 12.58 9.98 13.00
C ARG A 156 11.26 9.22 12.92
N ALA A 157 10.33 9.56 12.02
CA ALA A 157 9.05 8.85 11.90
C ALA A 157 9.21 7.38 11.47
N GLN A 158 10.19 7.08 10.59
CA GLN A 158 10.58 5.71 10.24
C GLN A 158 11.26 5.00 11.42
N ALA A 159 12.20 5.67 12.08
CA ALA A 159 12.88 5.13 13.24
C ALA A 159 11.92 4.83 14.40
N ILE A 160 10.81 5.56 14.56
CA ILE A 160 9.94 5.45 15.75
C ILE A 160 8.95 4.29 15.71
N PHE A 161 8.53 3.81 14.54
CA PHE A 161 7.76 2.55 14.51
C PHE A 161 8.63 1.34 14.88
N LYS A 162 9.91 1.38 14.52
CA LYS A 162 10.93 0.38 14.87
C LYS A 162 11.49 0.58 16.29
N ASP A 163 11.67 1.82 16.73
CA ASP A 163 12.14 2.19 18.06
C ASP A 163 11.03 2.09 19.11
N ALA A 164 9.75 2.29 18.81
CA ALA A 164 8.67 1.99 19.76
C ALA A 164 8.63 0.49 20.09
N SER A 165 9.11 -0.36 19.18
CA SER A 165 9.38 -1.77 19.41
C SER A 165 10.78 -2.09 19.95
N GLU A 166 11.70 -1.13 20.07
CA GLU A 166 13.07 -1.32 20.63
C GLU A 166 13.34 -0.48 21.91
N LEU A 167 12.44 0.44 22.28
CA LEU A 167 12.60 1.36 23.42
C LEU A 167 12.31 0.65 24.75
N VAL A 168 13.37 0.57 25.57
CA VAL A 168 13.59 0.69 27.03
C VAL A 168 12.38 0.72 28.02
N ALA A 169 11.15 0.95 27.57
CA ALA A 169 9.97 1.20 28.39
C ALA A 169 9.16 -0.04 28.79
N ILE A 170 9.42 -1.21 28.18
CA ILE A 170 8.70 -2.46 28.47
C ILE A 170 9.61 -3.59 28.99
N ASP A 171 10.87 -3.29 29.30
CA ASP A 171 11.85 -4.28 29.77
C ASP A 171 11.40 -4.98 31.06
N GLU A 172 10.76 -4.27 31.99
CA GLU A 172 10.21 -4.85 33.22
C GLU A 172 9.12 -5.90 32.89
N GLN A 173 8.11 -5.52 32.11
CA GLN A 173 7.00 -6.39 31.71
C GLN A 173 7.47 -7.56 30.83
N LYS A 174 8.45 -7.31 29.96
CA LYS A 174 9.13 -8.32 29.14
C LYS A 174 9.84 -9.34 30.03
N ASN A 175 10.63 -8.89 31.01
CA ASN A 175 11.35 -9.77 31.93
C ASN A 175 10.37 -10.58 32.81
N GLU A 176 9.28 -9.97 33.28
CA GLU A 176 8.19 -10.68 33.97
C GLU A 176 7.62 -11.81 33.11
N LEU A 177 7.29 -11.54 31.83
CA LEU A 177 6.78 -12.53 30.89
C LEU A 177 7.80 -13.64 30.59
N ILE A 178 9.07 -13.28 30.43
CA ILE A 178 10.16 -14.25 30.24
C ILE A 178 10.26 -15.15 31.48
N ASN A 179 10.17 -14.60 32.69
CA ASN A 179 10.17 -15.40 33.92
C ASN A 179 8.93 -16.29 34.00
N LEU A 180 7.73 -15.81 33.65
CA LEU A 180 6.53 -16.65 33.60
C LEU A 180 6.64 -17.81 32.59
N LEU A 181 7.35 -17.58 31.47
CA LEU A 181 7.62 -18.60 30.47
C LEU A 181 8.74 -19.57 30.90
N ILE A 182 9.76 -19.11 31.65
CA ILE A 182 10.99 -19.87 31.90
C ILE A 182 11.09 -20.40 33.35
N GLU A 183 10.65 -19.68 34.37
CA GLU A 183 10.70 -20.09 35.79
C GLU A 183 9.51 -20.99 36.18
N ASP A 184 9.82 -22.15 36.79
CA ASP A 184 9.56 -22.45 38.22
C ASP A 184 10.08 -23.86 38.57
N GLY A 185 10.89 -23.94 39.65
CA GLY A 185 11.76 -25.07 40.02
C GLY A 185 11.10 -26.28 40.67
N SER A 186 10.21 -26.99 39.97
CA SER A 186 9.78 -28.33 40.40
C SER A 186 9.49 -29.25 39.21
N LEU A 187 9.30 -30.56 39.48
CA LEU A 187 9.14 -31.74 38.59
C LEU A 187 8.16 -31.63 37.39
N SER A 188 7.61 -30.44 37.11
CA SER A 188 6.67 -30.11 36.04
C SER A 188 7.30 -29.39 34.83
N GLN A 189 8.64 -29.43 34.68
CA GLN A 189 9.40 -28.78 33.59
C GLN A 189 8.98 -29.19 32.17
N HIS A 190 8.33 -30.34 32.02
CA HIS A 190 8.19 -31.01 30.73
C HIS A 190 6.90 -30.62 29.99
N GLN A 191 5.89 -30.05 30.65
CA GLN A 191 4.58 -29.80 30.03
C GLN A 191 4.50 -28.48 29.22
N VAL A 192 3.54 -28.43 28.28
CA VAL A 192 3.19 -27.24 27.49
C VAL A 192 2.55 -26.16 28.38
N LYS A 193 3.12 -24.96 28.40
CA LYS A 193 2.55 -23.78 29.09
C LYS A 193 1.96 -22.79 28.08
N VAL A 194 0.86 -22.14 28.45
CA VAL A 194 0.24 -21.05 27.67
C VAL A 194 0.32 -19.75 28.46
N VAL A 195 0.67 -18.63 27.82
CA VAL A 195 0.57 -17.30 28.42
C VAL A 195 -0.31 -16.44 27.53
N ALA A 196 -1.48 -16.05 28.03
CA ALA A 196 -2.44 -15.22 27.33
C ALA A 196 -2.30 -13.75 27.77
N ILE A 197 -1.75 -12.92 26.90
CA ILE A 197 -1.58 -11.47 27.10
C ILE A 197 -2.90 -10.78 26.75
N VAL A 198 -3.53 -10.14 27.73
CA VAL A 198 -4.82 -9.45 27.56
C VAL A 198 -4.71 -7.97 27.89
N GLY A 199 -5.38 -7.14 27.09
CA GLY A 199 -5.43 -5.69 27.31
C GLY A 199 -6.17 -4.94 26.20
N LEU A 200 -6.55 -3.70 26.50
CA LEU A 200 -7.17 -2.76 25.56
C LEU A 200 -6.36 -2.62 24.25
N GLY A 201 -7.04 -2.16 23.20
CA GLY A 201 -6.40 -1.82 21.93
C GLY A 201 -5.35 -0.71 22.11
N GLY A 202 -4.22 -0.81 21.41
CA GLY A 202 -3.19 0.24 21.39
C GLY A 202 -2.22 0.20 22.58
N LEU A 203 -2.36 -0.77 23.49
CA LEU A 203 -1.47 -1.00 24.63
C LEU A 203 -0.10 -1.62 24.27
N GLY A 204 0.10 -2.08 23.02
CA GLY A 204 1.37 -2.72 22.61
C GLY A 204 1.48 -4.22 22.90
N LYS A 205 0.36 -4.96 22.92
CA LYS A 205 0.35 -6.41 23.17
C LYS A 205 1.20 -7.19 22.17
N THR A 206 0.95 -6.99 20.87
CA THR A 206 1.73 -7.58 19.78
C THR A 206 3.21 -7.23 19.90
N THR A 207 3.53 -5.98 20.22
CA THR A 207 4.90 -5.51 20.43
C THR A 207 5.59 -6.25 21.57
N LEU A 208 4.93 -6.39 22.72
CA LEU A 208 5.47 -7.12 23.88
C LEU A 208 5.63 -8.62 23.58
N ALA A 209 4.64 -9.24 22.94
CA ALA A 209 4.70 -10.63 22.53
C ALA A 209 5.87 -10.89 21.57
N ASN A 210 6.06 -10.01 20.58
CA ASN A 210 7.17 -10.09 19.63
C ASN A 210 8.53 -9.92 20.32
N GLN A 211 8.69 -8.93 21.21
CA GLN A 211 9.95 -8.77 21.94
C GLN A 211 10.31 -9.99 22.81
N VAL A 212 9.32 -10.57 23.48
CA VAL A 212 9.51 -11.80 24.28
C VAL A 212 9.88 -12.95 23.36
N TYR A 213 9.14 -13.13 22.26
CA TYR A 213 9.40 -14.15 21.24
C TYR A 213 10.84 -14.05 20.71
N GLU A 214 11.26 -12.88 20.25
CA GLU A 214 12.61 -12.61 19.76
C GLU A 214 13.69 -12.94 20.80
N SER A 215 13.42 -12.62 22.07
CA SER A 215 14.37 -12.84 23.17
C SER A 215 14.53 -14.30 23.58
N VAL A 216 13.51 -15.16 23.36
CA VAL A 216 13.55 -16.55 23.81
C VAL A 216 13.51 -17.59 22.69
N LYS A 217 13.21 -17.22 21.44
CA LYS A 217 13.03 -18.15 20.31
C LYS A 217 14.21 -19.06 20.03
N HIS A 218 15.43 -18.61 20.34
CA HIS A 218 16.66 -19.41 20.15
C HIS A 218 16.74 -20.64 21.10
N LYS A 219 15.88 -20.73 22.12
CA LYS A 219 15.82 -21.84 23.07
C LYS A 219 14.87 -22.98 22.63
N PHE A 220 14.26 -22.87 21.44
CA PHE A 220 13.22 -23.77 20.94
C PHE A 220 13.58 -24.31 19.55
N ASP A 221 13.22 -25.56 19.28
CA ASP A 221 13.49 -26.25 18.02
C ASP A 221 12.54 -25.78 16.90
N CYS A 222 11.28 -25.55 17.26
CA CYS A 222 10.24 -25.08 16.37
C CYS A 222 9.74 -23.72 16.82
N LYS A 223 9.56 -22.80 15.88
CA LYS A 223 9.10 -21.44 16.18
C LYS A 223 8.13 -20.97 15.12
N ALA A 224 7.04 -20.34 15.54
CA ALA A 224 6.07 -19.72 14.64
C ALA A 224 5.48 -18.47 15.28
N PHE A 225 5.20 -17.48 14.45
CA PHE A 225 4.48 -16.27 14.85
C PHE A 225 3.38 -16.05 13.82
N VAL A 226 2.12 -16.20 14.26
CA VAL A 226 0.97 -16.05 13.37
C VAL A 226 0.00 -15.03 13.94
N THR A 227 -0.44 -14.09 13.11
CA THR A 227 -1.49 -13.13 13.43
C THR A 227 -2.83 -13.66 12.93
N VAL A 228 -3.86 -13.60 13.78
CA VAL A 228 -5.21 -14.09 13.49
C VAL A 228 -6.11 -12.88 13.26
N SER A 229 -6.50 -12.65 12.00
CA SER A 229 -7.45 -11.57 11.66
C SER A 229 -8.82 -11.81 12.28
N ARG A 230 -9.66 -10.78 12.36
CA ARG A 230 -11.04 -10.90 12.90
C ARG A 230 -11.95 -11.91 12.20
N THR A 231 -11.77 -12.13 10.91
CA THR A 231 -12.45 -13.16 10.11
C THR A 231 -11.40 -14.10 9.50
N PRO A 232 -10.85 -15.02 10.30
CA PRO A 232 -9.64 -15.74 9.92
C PRO A 232 -9.95 -16.92 8.99
N HIS A 233 -9.19 -17.01 7.88
CA HIS A 233 -9.17 -18.21 7.04
C HIS A 233 -8.33 -19.28 7.75
N MET A 234 -9.00 -20.16 8.49
CA MET A 234 -8.35 -21.14 9.38
C MET A 234 -7.32 -22.00 8.67
N MET A 235 -7.60 -22.34 7.41
CA MET A 235 -6.69 -23.12 6.59
C MET A 235 -5.36 -22.40 6.32
N GLU A 236 -5.41 -21.11 5.97
CA GLU A 236 -4.22 -20.28 5.76
C GLU A 236 -3.44 -20.02 7.05
N VAL A 237 -4.14 -19.84 8.18
CA VAL A 237 -3.52 -19.70 9.50
C VAL A 237 -2.71 -20.95 9.84
N LEU A 238 -3.31 -22.14 9.69
CA LEU A 238 -2.63 -23.41 9.94
C LEU A 238 -1.51 -23.68 8.93
N ARG A 239 -1.68 -23.31 7.65
CA ARG A 239 -0.63 -23.42 6.63
C ARG A 239 0.56 -22.54 6.99
N THR A 240 0.31 -21.33 7.48
CA THR A 240 1.35 -20.40 7.94
C THR A 240 2.12 -21.00 9.12
N ILE A 241 1.41 -21.56 10.11
CA ILE A 241 2.04 -22.25 11.24
C ILE A 241 2.92 -23.42 10.74
N LEU A 242 2.39 -24.29 9.87
CA LEU A 242 3.15 -25.42 9.32
C LEU A 242 4.39 -24.94 8.56
N ARG A 243 4.24 -23.88 7.76
CA ARG A 243 5.33 -23.28 6.99
C ARG A 243 6.42 -22.76 7.92
N ASP A 244 6.06 -22.09 9.01
CA ASP A 244 7.04 -21.52 9.94
C ASP A 244 7.77 -22.61 10.74
N ILE A 245 7.07 -23.66 11.20
CA ILE A 245 7.69 -24.72 11.99
C ILE A 245 8.47 -25.75 11.16
N SER A 246 8.01 -26.06 9.95
CA SER A 246 8.53 -27.18 9.14
C SER A 246 9.09 -26.78 7.77
N LYS A 247 8.82 -25.55 7.31
CA LYS A 247 9.16 -25.04 5.97
C LYS A 247 8.57 -25.87 4.81
N LEU A 248 7.54 -26.67 5.08
CA LEU A 248 6.79 -27.45 4.08
C LEU A 248 5.56 -26.68 3.62
N GLU A 249 5.27 -26.76 2.32
CA GLU A 249 3.99 -26.35 1.76
C GLU A 249 3.01 -27.53 1.76
N TYR A 250 1.72 -27.24 1.92
CA TYR A 250 0.68 -28.26 2.01
C TYR A 250 -0.64 -27.79 1.37
N THR A 251 -1.14 -28.59 0.43
CA THR A 251 -2.31 -28.30 -0.39
C THR A 251 -3.51 -29.23 -0.15
N GLY A 252 -3.50 -30.04 0.92
CA GLY A 252 -4.61 -30.94 1.25
C GLY A 252 -5.62 -30.33 2.24
N ASP A 253 -6.44 -31.19 2.85
CA ASP A 253 -7.54 -30.80 3.74
C ASP A 253 -7.09 -30.34 5.14
N MET A 254 -7.99 -29.68 5.86
CA MET A 254 -7.71 -29.11 7.18
C MET A 254 -7.38 -30.17 8.24
N GLN A 255 -8.05 -31.32 8.23
CA GLN A 255 -7.84 -32.36 9.25
C GLN A 255 -6.48 -33.02 9.11
N HIS A 256 -6.05 -33.26 7.88
CA HIS A 256 -4.74 -33.78 7.57
C HIS A 256 -3.66 -32.74 7.88
N LEU A 257 -3.89 -31.46 7.61
CA LEU A 257 -2.97 -30.39 8.01
C LEU A 257 -2.77 -30.35 9.53
N ILE A 258 -3.85 -30.42 10.32
CA ILE A 258 -3.79 -30.48 11.78
C ILE A 258 -2.96 -31.68 12.26
N ARG A 259 -3.18 -32.87 11.68
CA ARG A 259 -2.39 -34.07 11.99
C ARG A 259 -0.92 -33.88 11.67
N LYS A 260 -0.61 -33.35 10.48
CA LYS A 260 0.76 -33.11 10.03
C LYS A 260 1.52 -32.13 10.94
N ILE A 261 0.87 -31.06 11.39
CA ILE A 261 1.42 -30.15 12.40
C ILE A 261 1.67 -30.90 13.72
N SER A 262 0.67 -31.66 14.18
CA SER A 262 0.75 -32.40 15.44
C SER A 262 1.90 -33.42 15.46
N ASP A 263 2.02 -34.20 14.39
CA ASP A 263 3.07 -35.22 14.20
C ASP A 263 4.46 -34.59 14.19
N PHE A 264 4.62 -33.43 13.53
CA PHE A 264 5.89 -32.72 13.47
C PHE A 264 6.32 -32.12 14.83
N LEU A 265 5.36 -31.80 15.70
CA LEU A 265 5.60 -31.20 17.02
C LEU A 265 5.77 -32.24 18.14
N GLN A 266 5.56 -33.54 17.86
CA GLN A 266 5.47 -34.59 18.87
C GLN A 266 6.71 -34.70 19.76
N ASP A 267 7.90 -34.65 19.16
CA ASP A 267 9.21 -34.82 19.81
C ASP A 267 10.01 -33.52 19.93
N LYS A 268 9.41 -32.37 19.59
CA LYS A 268 10.12 -31.08 19.50
C LYS A 268 9.68 -30.07 20.55
N ARG A 269 10.62 -29.27 21.02
CA ARG A 269 10.34 -28.12 21.88
C ARG A 269 9.93 -26.93 21.03
N TYR A 270 8.67 -26.51 21.13
CA TYR A 270 8.12 -25.46 20.27
C TYR A 270 7.74 -24.17 21.02
N LEU A 271 7.91 -23.04 20.36
CA LEU A 271 7.41 -21.72 20.76
C LEU A 271 6.50 -21.16 19.67
N ILE A 272 5.21 -21.06 19.96
CA ILE A 272 4.23 -20.55 18.99
C ILE A 272 3.55 -19.31 19.57
N VAL A 273 3.57 -18.21 18.82
CA VAL A 273 2.80 -17.00 19.12
C VAL A 273 1.57 -16.97 18.23
N VAL A 274 0.39 -16.87 18.85
CA VAL A 274 -0.89 -16.66 18.17
C VAL A 274 -1.39 -15.27 18.55
N ASP A 275 -1.15 -14.31 17.68
CA ASP A 275 -1.42 -12.89 17.90
C ASP A 275 -2.84 -12.50 17.48
N ASP A 276 -3.42 -11.56 18.23
CA ASP A 276 -4.73 -10.92 18.05
C ASP A 276 -5.96 -11.86 17.94
N LEU A 277 -6.12 -12.80 18.89
CA LEU A 277 -7.30 -13.68 18.91
C LEU A 277 -8.60 -12.92 19.23
N TRP A 278 -9.61 -13.11 18.38
CA TRP A 278 -10.91 -12.42 18.45
C TRP A 278 -12.03 -13.20 19.14
N ASP A 279 -11.98 -14.52 19.09
CA ASP A 279 -13.02 -15.41 19.60
C ASP A 279 -12.45 -16.79 20.03
N SER A 280 -13.25 -17.51 20.81
CA SER A 280 -12.86 -18.81 21.37
C SER A 280 -12.89 -19.96 20.36
N GLU A 281 -13.72 -19.88 19.31
CA GLU A 281 -13.85 -20.92 18.28
C GLU A 281 -12.58 -20.98 17.42
N SER A 282 -12.06 -19.82 17.02
CA SER A 282 -10.79 -19.67 16.30
C SER A 282 -9.63 -20.27 17.10
N TRP A 283 -9.56 -20.01 18.41
CA TRP A 283 -8.57 -20.65 19.28
C TRP A 283 -8.77 -22.17 19.36
N GLU A 284 -10.01 -22.65 19.41
CA GLU A 284 -10.31 -24.08 19.45
C GLU A 284 -9.82 -24.81 18.21
N ALA A 285 -10.04 -24.24 17.03
CA ALA A 285 -9.53 -24.77 15.77
C ALA A 285 -7.99 -24.83 15.75
N ILE A 286 -7.32 -23.74 16.15
CA ILE A 286 -5.85 -23.64 16.14
C ILE A 286 -5.22 -24.57 17.18
N GLN A 287 -5.74 -24.61 18.41
CA GLN A 287 -5.12 -25.36 19.50
C GLN A 287 -5.11 -26.88 19.27
N ASN A 288 -6.03 -27.38 18.42
CA ASN A 288 -6.11 -28.79 18.03
C ASN A 288 -4.85 -29.26 17.26
N ALA A 289 -4.10 -28.34 16.67
CA ALA A 289 -2.83 -28.66 16.00
C ALA A 289 -1.63 -28.76 16.98
N PHE A 290 -1.78 -28.29 18.22
CA PHE A 290 -0.66 -28.23 19.18
C PHE A 290 -0.70 -29.43 20.13
N ILE A 291 0.17 -30.41 19.92
CA ILE A 291 0.23 -31.61 20.77
C ILE A 291 0.76 -31.28 22.18
N LYS A 292 0.18 -31.92 23.20
CA LYS A 292 0.75 -31.92 24.55
C LYS A 292 1.96 -32.86 24.55
N ASN A 293 3.17 -32.31 24.64
CA ASN A 293 4.39 -33.09 24.75
C ASN A 293 5.11 -32.83 26.08
N SER A 294 6.20 -33.57 26.29
CA SER A 294 7.07 -33.46 27.47
C SER A 294 8.32 -32.61 27.19
N CYS A 295 8.30 -31.78 26.13
CA CYS A 295 9.47 -31.05 25.63
C CYS A 295 9.55 -29.59 26.12
N ALA A 296 8.80 -29.22 27.18
CA ALA A 296 8.80 -27.86 27.71
C ALA A 296 8.41 -26.78 26.67
N SER A 297 7.43 -27.09 25.81
CA SER A 297 6.92 -26.16 24.80
C SER A 297 6.12 -24.99 25.40
N ARG A 298 6.04 -23.88 24.67
CA ARG A 298 5.41 -22.63 25.08
C ARG A 298 4.50 -22.07 24.00
N ILE A 299 3.37 -21.53 24.42
CA ILE A 299 2.45 -20.81 23.54
C ILE A 299 2.18 -19.43 24.15
N ILE A 300 2.30 -18.39 23.35
CA ILE A 300 1.92 -17.03 23.72
C ILE A 300 0.69 -16.69 22.90
N THR A 301 -0.38 -16.23 23.54
CA THR A 301 -1.54 -15.69 22.83
C THR A 301 -1.74 -14.23 23.19
N THR A 302 -2.23 -13.42 22.26
CA THR A 302 -2.65 -12.04 22.57
C THR A 302 -4.12 -11.85 22.24
N THR A 303 -4.85 -11.07 23.04
CA THR A 303 -6.25 -10.76 22.77
C THR A 303 -6.69 -9.47 23.48
N ARG A 304 -7.76 -8.86 22.98
CA ARG A 304 -8.45 -7.74 23.62
C ARG A 304 -9.53 -8.20 24.60
N LYS A 305 -9.95 -9.46 24.55
CA LYS A 305 -11.09 -9.99 25.29
C LYS A 305 -10.64 -10.93 26.41
N ILE A 306 -11.05 -10.63 27.64
CA ILE A 306 -10.70 -11.46 28.81
C ILE A 306 -11.27 -12.87 28.71
N GLU A 307 -12.46 -13.03 28.11
CA GLU A 307 -13.12 -14.32 27.90
C GLU A 307 -12.33 -15.22 26.96
N VAL A 308 -11.74 -14.66 25.90
CA VAL A 308 -10.87 -15.40 24.96
C VAL A 308 -9.56 -15.80 25.65
N ALA A 309 -8.97 -14.91 26.46
CA ALA A 309 -7.78 -15.23 27.25
C ALA A 309 -8.03 -16.36 28.27
N GLN A 310 -9.22 -16.38 28.88
CA GLN A 310 -9.66 -17.47 29.75
C GLN A 310 -9.76 -18.79 28.96
N SER A 311 -10.41 -18.78 27.79
CA SER A 311 -10.50 -19.95 26.90
C SER A 311 -9.12 -20.51 26.51
N CYS A 312 -8.15 -19.63 26.21
CA CYS A 312 -6.77 -20.00 25.92
C CYS A 312 -6.10 -20.79 27.06
N CYS A 313 -6.50 -20.52 28.30
CA CYS A 313 -5.92 -21.10 29.50
C CYS A 313 -6.71 -22.28 30.09
N THR A 314 -7.86 -22.67 29.51
CA THR A 314 -8.74 -23.70 30.11
C THR A 314 -8.19 -25.12 29.95
N LEU A 315 -7.69 -25.48 28.77
CA LEU A 315 -7.30 -26.87 28.43
C LEU A 315 -5.82 -27.21 28.72
N ARG A 316 -5.00 -26.19 28.95
CA ARG A 316 -3.57 -26.27 29.25
C ARG A 316 -3.28 -25.42 30.48
N ARG A 317 -2.15 -25.63 31.14
CA ARG A 317 -1.74 -24.79 32.29
C ARG A 317 -1.40 -23.40 31.76
N GLY A 318 -2.41 -22.53 31.74
CA GLY A 318 -2.35 -21.19 31.19
C GLY A 318 -2.21 -20.13 32.26
N HIS A 319 -1.49 -19.05 31.95
CA HIS A 319 -1.42 -17.85 32.78
C HIS A 319 -1.97 -16.66 31.99
N ILE A 320 -2.88 -15.90 32.60
CA ILE A 320 -3.42 -14.68 31.98
C ILE A 320 -2.57 -13.49 32.45
N TYR A 321 -1.83 -12.89 31.53
CA TYR A 321 -1.04 -11.69 31.79
C TYR A 321 -1.84 -10.46 31.37
N LYS A 322 -2.28 -9.65 32.35
CA LYS A 322 -2.97 -8.38 32.09
C LYS A 322 -1.94 -7.29 31.82
N LEU A 323 -1.88 -6.81 30.58
CA LEU A 323 -0.94 -5.76 30.18
C LEU A 323 -1.31 -4.43 30.83
N ARG A 324 -0.34 -3.80 31.47
CA ARG A 324 -0.49 -2.50 32.16
C ARG A 324 -0.08 -1.36 31.21
N PRO A 325 -0.73 -0.18 31.30
CA PRO A 325 -0.29 1.03 30.58
C PRO A 325 1.14 1.43 30.96
N LEU A 326 1.76 2.27 30.12
CA LEU A 326 3.06 2.85 30.41
C LEU A 326 2.99 3.76 31.64
N ASN A 327 4.01 3.71 32.48
CA ASN A 327 4.16 4.65 33.58
C ASN A 327 4.43 6.08 33.03
N PRO A 328 4.27 7.14 33.85
CA PRO A 328 4.44 8.52 33.39
C PRO A 328 5.83 8.82 32.81
N GLU A 329 6.88 8.23 33.37
CA GLU A 329 8.27 8.44 32.92
C GLU A 329 8.48 7.89 31.51
N ASN A 330 8.08 6.63 31.28
CA ASN A 330 8.15 5.97 29.98
C ASN A 330 7.22 6.62 28.95
N SER A 331 6.05 7.08 29.39
CA SER A 331 5.11 7.83 28.54
C SER A 331 5.74 9.14 28.05
N ARG A 332 6.40 9.87 28.95
CA ARG A 332 7.11 11.11 28.64
C ARG A 332 8.29 10.86 27.72
N LYS A 333 9.08 9.81 27.97
CA LYS A 333 10.18 9.40 27.11
C LYS A 333 9.74 9.12 25.68
N LEU A 334 8.69 8.31 25.52
CA LEU A 334 8.12 7.97 24.21
C LEU A 334 7.61 9.23 23.48
N PHE A 335 6.89 10.10 24.18
CA PHE A 335 6.32 11.34 23.66
C PHE A 335 7.39 12.34 23.21
N LEU A 336 8.38 12.62 24.06
CA LEU A 336 9.42 13.61 23.76
C LEU A 336 10.37 13.11 22.68
N LYS A 337 10.73 11.82 22.69
CA LYS A 337 11.51 11.21 21.61
C LYS A 337 10.79 11.35 20.27
N ARG A 338 9.45 11.22 20.25
CA ARG A 338 8.64 11.39 19.04
C ARG A 338 8.69 12.80 18.44
N ILE A 339 8.65 13.82 19.27
CA ILE A 339 8.56 15.21 18.83
C ILE A 339 9.96 15.82 18.62
N PHE A 340 10.86 15.61 19.58
CA PHE A 340 12.16 16.31 19.65
C PHE A 340 13.35 15.42 19.30
N GLY A 341 13.15 14.11 19.08
CA GLY A 341 14.23 13.14 18.81
C GLY A 341 15.03 12.72 20.05
N SER A 342 14.96 13.48 21.15
CA SER A 342 15.58 13.17 22.44
C SER A 342 14.76 13.74 23.60
N GLU A 343 14.98 13.24 24.82
CA GLU A 343 14.32 13.75 26.03
C GLU A 343 14.76 15.18 26.39
N GLU A 344 16.02 15.53 26.08
CA GLU A 344 16.64 16.82 26.39
C GLU A 344 16.22 17.94 25.44
N GLY A 345 15.61 17.61 24.30
CA GLY A 345 15.21 18.58 23.27
C GLY A 345 13.94 19.37 23.56
N CYS A 346 13.26 19.13 24.70
CA CYS A 346 12.00 19.77 25.05
C CYS A 346 12.22 21.17 25.69
N PRO A 347 11.66 22.26 25.13
CA PRO A 347 11.68 23.57 25.76
C PRO A 347 11.01 23.55 27.15
N SER A 348 11.62 24.22 28.13
CA SER A 348 11.13 24.26 29.52
C SER A 348 9.69 24.73 29.63
N ASP A 349 9.31 25.70 28.80
CA ASP A 349 8.00 26.35 28.83
C ASP A 349 6.88 25.41 28.35
N LEU A 350 7.22 24.37 27.57
CA LEU A 350 6.27 23.36 27.10
C LEU A 350 6.08 22.20 28.08
N SER A 351 6.97 22.02 29.07
CA SER A 351 6.92 20.85 29.97
C SER A 351 5.56 20.66 30.63
N LYS A 352 4.93 21.76 31.08
CA LYS A 352 3.63 21.68 31.76
C LYS A 352 2.51 21.21 30.83
N VAL A 353 2.44 21.75 29.61
CA VAL A 353 1.42 21.34 28.64
C VAL A 353 1.66 19.90 28.16
N CYS A 354 2.93 19.47 28.02
CA CYS A 354 3.28 18.08 27.75
C CYS A 354 2.72 17.13 28.83
N ASP A 355 2.94 17.45 30.11
CA ASP A 355 2.49 16.63 31.23
C ASP A 355 0.96 16.56 31.29
N ASP A 356 0.26 17.66 31.00
CA ASP A 356 -1.20 17.69 30.98
C ASP A 356 -1.81 16.94 29.79
N ILE A 357 -1.12 16.88 28.64
CA ILE A 357 -1.50 16.04 27.50
C ILE A 357 -1.24 14.56 27.83
N LEU A 358 -0.10 14.23 28.44
CA LEU A 358 0.28 12.86 28.79
C LEU A 358 -0.65 12.22 29.83
N LYS A 359 -1.05 12.96 30.87
CA LYS A 359 -2.09 12.51 31.83
C LYS A 359 -3.37 12.08 31.12
N LYS A 360 -3.66 12.77 30.03
CA LYS A 360 -4.84 12.62 29.20
C LYS A 360 -4.74 11.38 28.28
N CYS A 361 -3.52 11.01 27.85
CA CYS A 361 -3.24 9.77 27.12
C CYS A 361 -3.25 8.51 28.01
N ASP A 362 -3.17 8.66 29.34
CA ASP A 362 -3.26 7.59 30.34
C ASP A 362 -2.34 6.39 30.08
N GLY A 363 -1.12 6.66 29.62
CA GLY A 363 -0.10 5.64 29.39
C GLY A 363 -0.35 4.72 28.20
N LEU A 364 -1.31 5.01 27.31
CA LEU A 364 -1.55 4.24 26.08
C LEU A 364 -0.48 4.59 25.01
N PRO A 365 0.41 3.65 24.60
CA PRO A 365 1.47 3.96 23.63
C PRO A 365 0.96 4.52 22.31
N LEU A 366 -0.08 3.93 21.71
CA LEU A 366 -0.63 4.40 20.43
C LEU A 366 -1.25 5.81 20.56
N ALA A 367 -1.90 6.10 21.68
CA ALA A 367 -2.44 7.43 21.98
C ALA A 367 -1.33 8.48 22.05
N ILE A 368 -0.24 8.14 22.73
CA ILE A 368 0.94 8.99 22.89
C ILE A 368 1.58 9.26 21.53
N ILE A 369 1.79 8.22 20.72
CA ILE A 369 2.40 8.35 19.39
C ILE A 369 1.51 9.15 18.43
N ALA A 370 0.20 8.94 18.44
CA ALA A 370 -0.75 9.66 17.59
C ALA A 370 -0.80 11.17 17.94
N ILE A 371 -0.95 11.51 19.23
CA ILE A 371 -0.98 12.92 19.64
C ILE A 371 0.37 13.62 19.45
N ALA A 372 1.48 12.90 19.65
CA ALA A 372 2.81 13.42 19.36
C ALA A 372 3.03 13.64 17.85
N GLY A 373 2.51 12.75 17.00
CA GLY A 373 2.50 12.92 15.54
C GLY A 373 1.70 14.16 15.11
N LEU A 374 0.54 14.40 15.74
CA LEU A 374 -0.25 15.61 15.54
C LEU A 374 0.52 16.89 15.94
N LEU A 375 1.19 16.86 17.09
CA LEU A 375 1.94 18.02 17.60
C LEU A 375 3.24 18.29 16.83
N ALA A 376 3.87 17.26 16.26
CA ALA A 376 5.08 17.41 15.45
C ALA A 376 4.85 18.30 14.21
N GLY A 377 3.63 18.31 13.66
CA GLY A 377 3.23 19.20 12.57
C GLY A 377 2.82 20.61 12.99
N LYS A 378 2.90 20.95 14.29
CA LYS A 378 2.51 22.27 14.82
C LYS A 378 3.72 23.03 15.37
N ALA A 379 3.63 24.35 15.35
CA ALA A 379 4.64 25.19 16.00
C ALA A 379 4.76 24.82 17.49
N PRO A 380 5.98 24.63 18.03
CA PRO A 380 6.20 24.24 19.43
C PRO A 380 6.00 25.45 20.37
N THR A 381 4.76 25.96 20.45
CA THR A 381 4.37 27.08 21.29
C THR A 381 3.29 26.67 22.29
N VAL A 382 3.33 27.28 23.48
CA VAL A 382 2.38 26.99 24.57
C VAL A 382 0.94 27.19 24.12
N ASP A 383 0.65 28.26 23.40
CA ASP A 383 -0.70 28.58 22.92
C ASP A 383 -1.25 27.53 21.97
N GLU A 384 -0.44 27.08 21.01
CA GLU A 384 -0.88 26.13 19.99
C GLU A 384 -1.11 24.73 20.59
N TRP A 385 -0.26 24.34 21.54
CA TRP A 385 -0.38 23.05 22.24
C TRP A 385 -1.52 23.06 23.27
N ASN A 386 -1.77 24.19 23.93
CA ASN A 386 -2.94 24.36 24.80
C ASN A 386 -4.26 24.24 24.03
N LYS A 387 -4.33 24.72 22.77
CA LYS A 387 -5.53 24.49 21.94
C LYS A 387 -5.80 23.00 21.75
N VAL A 388 -4.77 22.21 21.42
CA VAL A 388 -4.89 20.75 21.27
C VAL A 388 -5.31 20.11 22.60
N GLN A 389 -4.69 20.52 23.70
CA GLN A 389 -5.00 20.03 25.04
C GLN A 389 -6.46 20.35 25.45
N CYS A 390 -6.98 21.54 25.15
CA CYS A 390 -8.37 21.93 25.40
C CYS A 390 -9.36 21.14 24.52
N SER A 391 -9.10 21.03 23.21
CA SER A 391 -9.93 20.23 22.30
C SER A 391 -10.03 18.78 22.74
N PHE A 392 -8.92 18.20 23.22
CA PHE A 392 -8.93 16.85 23.78
C PHE A 392 -9.71 16.74 25.09
N GLY A 393 -9.68 17.77 25.95
CA GLY A 393 -10.49 17.81 27.18
C GLY A 393 -11.99 17.78 26.88
N HIS A 394 -12.45 18.62 25.95
CA HIS A 394 -13.86 18.66 25.57
C HIS A 394 -14.36 17.37 24.89
N ALA A 395 -13.52 16.68 24.12
CA ALA A 395 -13.86 15.39 23.52
C ALA A 395 -14.08 14.30 24.60
N LEU A 396 -13.24 14.31 25.65
CA LEU A 396 -13.29 13.35 26.76
C LEU A 396 -14.51 13.55 27.68
N GLU A 397 -14.92 14.79 27.90
CA GLU A 397 -16.10 15.15 28.71
C GLU A 397 -17.43 14.85 28.01
N ARG A 398 -17.48 14.94 26.68
CA ARG A 398 -18.73 14.77 25.89
C ARG A 398 -19.10 13.32 25.63
N HIS A 399 -18.14 12.41 25.73
CA HIS A 399 -18.30 11.00 25.38
C HIS A 399 -17.66 10.11 26.46
N SER A 400 -18.28 10.05 27.65
CA SER A 400 -17.78 9.25 28.78
C SER A 400 -17.67 7.74 28.49
N ASP A 401 -18.44 7.26 27.51
CA ASP A 401 -18.56 5.84 27.15
C ASP A 401 -17.74 5.45 25.90
N VAL A 402 -17.12 6.42 25.20
CA VAL A 402 -16.35 6.17 23.97
C VAL A 402 -14.87 5.94 24.28
N ASN A 403 -14.27 4.95 23.64
CA ASN A 403 -12.85 4.62 23.78
C ASN A 403 -11.96 5.86 23.55
N ARG A 404 -11.14 6.23 24.54
CA ARG A 404 -10.24 7.41 24.48
C ARG A 404 -9.36 7.44 23.23
N MET A 405 -8.96 6.26 22.73
CA MET A 405 -8.18 6.14 21.50
C MET A 405 -8.95 6.68 20.28
N ILE A 406 -10.25 6.43 20.19
CA ILE A 406 -11.11 6.94 19.10
C ILE A 406 -11.16 8.46 19.11
N GLN A 407 -11.17 9.09 20.29
CA GLN A 407 -11.17 10.54 20.43
C GLN A 407 -9.83 11.16 19.96
N ILE A 408 -8.71 10.53 20.28
CA ILE A 408 -7.38 10.99 19.82
C ILE A 408 -7.25 10.86 18.29
N LEU A 409 -7.74 9.76 17.72
CA LEU A 409 -7.79 9.59 16.27
C LEU A 409 -8.73 10.59 15.61
N SER A 410 -9.87 10.90 16.25
CA SER A 410 -10.79 11.95 15.80
C SER A 410 -10.09 13.30 15.69
N LEU A 411 -9.40 13.74 16.75
CA LEU A 411 -8.61 14.98 16.71
C LEU A 411 -7.57 14.98 15.60
N SER A 412 -6.82 13.89 15.46
CA SER A 412 -5.79 13.75 14.44
C SER A 412 -6.38 13.80 13.03
N TYR A 413 -7.57 13.24 12.84
CA TYR A 413 -8.32 13.25 11.58
C TYR A 413 -8.87 14.64 11.23
N PHE A 414 -9.49 15.34 12.17
CA PHE A 414 -10.05 16.68 11.93
C PHE A 414 -8.97 17.75 11.76
N ASP A 415 -7.74 17.52 12.23
CA ASP A 415 -6.61 18.40 11.92
C ASP A 415 -6.05 18.20 10.50
N LEU A 416 -6.37 17.09 9.81
CA LEU A 416 -5.93 16.87 8.44
C LEU A 416 -6.62 17.82 7.46
N PRO A 417 -5.89 18.32 6.44
CA PRO A 417 -6.47 18.92 5.25
C PRO A 417 -7.47 17.98 4.53
N PRO A 418 -8.51 18.50 3.85
CA PRO A 418 -9.56 17.68 3.21
C PRO A 418 -9.06 16.61 2.23
N HIS A 419 -8.00 16.89 1.48
CA HIS A 419 -7.43 15.93 0.53
C HIS A 419 -6.72 14.76 1.23
N LEU A 420 -6.03 15.03 2.35
CA LEU A 420 -5.39 13.99 3.18
C LEU A 420 -6.42 13.14 3.91
N ARG A 421 -7.54 13.73 4.37
CA ARG A 421 -8.68 12.95 4.91
C ARG A 421 -9.20 11.97 3.87
N SER A 422 -9.34 12.41 2.62
CA SER A 422 -9.77 11.54 1.51
C SER A 422 -8.77 10.41 1.24
N CYS A 423 -7.47 10.73 1.25
CA CYS A 423 -6.40 9.74 1.10
C CYS A 423 -6.41 8.69 2.24
N LEU A 424 -6.62 9.13 3.48
CA LEU A 424 -6.71 8.28 4.67
C LEU A 424 -7.97 7.41 4.65
N LEU A 425 -9.15 7.99 4.37
CA LEU A 425 -10.40 7.23 4.26
C LEU A 425 -10.34 6.20 3.13
N TYR A 426 -9.62 6.48 2.04
CA TYR A 426 -9.45 5.53 0.94
C TYR A 426 -8.74 4.24 1.38
N LEU A 427 -7.95 4.28 2.45
CA LEU A 427 -7.30 3.08 2.98
C LEU A 427 -8.30 2.08 3.61
N SER A 428 -9.53 2.50 3.89
CA SER A 428 -10.59 1.64 4.43
C SER A 428 -11.02 0.53 3.46
N ILE A 429 -10.63 0.60 2.18
CA ILE A 429 -10.91 -0.43 1.18
C ILE A 429 -10.02 -1.67 1.35
N PHE A 430 -8.88 -1.52 2.01
CA PHE A 430 -7.94 -2.61 2.23
C PHE A 430 -8.36 -3.43 3.45
N PRO A 431 -8.17 -4.75 3.43
CA PRO A 431 -8.44 -5.56 4.60
C PRO A 431 -7.42 -5.32 5.71
N GLU A 432 -7.73 -5.82 6.90
CA GLU A 432 -6.82 -5.85 8.05
C GLU A 432 -5.47 -6.51 7.69
N ASP A 433 -4.39 -6.01 8.29
CA ASP A 433 -3.00 -6.41 8.08
C ASP A 433 -2.45 -6.32 6.65
N TYR A 434 -3.20 -5.75 5.72
CA TYR A 434 -2.79 -5.71 4.32
C TYR A 434 -1.60 -4.77 4.08
N GLU A 435 -0.57 -5.29 3.42
CA GLU A 435 0.61 -4.52 3.00
C GLU A 435 0.34 -3.83 1.66
N ILE A 436 0.42 -2.51 1.67
CA ILE A 436 0.04 -1.64 0.57
C ILE A 436 1.32 -1.06 -0.05
N ARG A 437 1.53 -1.32 -1.34
CA ARG A 437 2.61 -0.67 -2.11
C ARG A 437 2.33 0.82 -2.29
N LYS A 438 3.33 1.65 -1.96
CA LYS A 438 3.27 3.11 -2.03
C LYS A 438 2.94 3.63 -3.45
N ASP A 439 3.64 3.13 -4.46
CA ASP A 439 3.48 3.55 -5.86
C ASP A 439 2.04 3.32 -6.38
N ARG A 440 1.49 2.14 -6.10
CA ARG A 440 0.11 1.78 -6.48
C ARG A 440 -0.93 2.61 -5.72
N LEU A 441 -0.69 2.87 -4.43
CA LEU A 441 -1.59 3.69 -3.61
C LEU A 441 -1.66 5.13 -4.10
N ILE A 442 -0.52 5.76 -4.38
CA ILE A 442 -0.45 7.13 -4.89
C ILE A 442 -1.22 7.25 -6.21
N LEU A 443 -1.04 6.30 -7.13
CA LEU A 443 -1.74 6.35 -8.41
C LEU A 443 -3.24 6.11 -8.28
N ARG A 444 -3.69 5.31 -7.30
CA ARG A 444 -5.11 5.20 -6.96
C ARG A 444 -5.67 6.54 -6.46
N TRP A 445 -4.95 7.25 -5.59
CA TRP A 445 -5.37 8.58 -5.15
C TRP A 445 -5.43 9.60 -6.29
N ILE A 446 -4.51 9.50 -7.25
CA ILE A 446 -4.52 10.32 -8.47
C ILE A 446 -5.73 9.97 -9.35
N ALA A 447 -6.01 8.68 -9.56
CA ALA A 447 -7.14 8.22 -10.36
C ALA A 447 -8.49 8.66 -9.77
N GLU A 448 -8.61 8.69 -8.45
CA GLU A 448 -9.79 9.19 -7.72
C GLU A 448 -9.87 10.73 -7.66
N GLY A 449 -8.81 11.44 -8.09
CA GLY A 449 -8.75 12.90 -8.08
C GLY A 449 -8.51 13.52 -6.70
N PHE A 450 -8.02 12.74 -5.73
CA PHE A 450 -7.65 13.25 -4.40
C PHE A 450 -6.34 14.05 -4.45
N VAL A 451 -5.54 13.84 -5.49
CA VAL A 451 -4.25 14.49 -5.71
C VAL A 451 -4.29 15.20 -7.08
N HIS A 452 -3.82 16.43 -7.13
CA HIS A 452 -3.84 17.29 -8.32
C HIS A 452 -2.49 17.96 -8.52
N GLU A 453 -2.20 18.47 -9.72
CA GLU A 453 -0.95 19.20 -10.00
C GLU A 453 -0.96 20.58 -9.34
N GLU A 454 0.16 20.94 -8.71
CA GLU A 454 0.44 22.29 -8.21
C GLU A 454 1.61 22.88 -9.03
N HIS A 455 1.73 24.21 -9.10
CA HIS A 455 2.74 24.87 -9.93
C HIS A 455 4.17 24.36 -9.63
N GLY A 456 4.73 23.57 -10.55
CA GLY A 456 6.09 23.02 -10.45
C GLY A 456 6.19 21.62 -9.83
N SER A 457 5.08 20.97 -9.44
CA SER A 457 5.08 19.60 -8.89
C SER A 457 4.09 18.68 -9.60
N THR A 458 4.52 17.47 -9.90
CA THR A 458 3.68 16.44 -10.55
C THR A 458 2.67 15.86 -9.57
N GLN A 459 1.54 15.31 -10.07
CA GLN A 459 0.55 14.64 -9.22
C GLN A 459 1.18 13.52 -8.36
N TYR A 460 2.19 12.82 -8.91
CA TYR A 460 2.87 11.76 -8.17
C TYR A 460 3.67 12.30 -6.99
N GLU A 461 4.45 13.38 -7.19
CA GLU A 461 5.21 14.03 -6.10
C GLU A 461 4.27 14.53 -4.99
N ILE A 462 3.09 15.02 -5.37
CA ILE A 462 2.10 15.50 -4.40
C ILE A 462 1.50 14.31 -3.64
N GLY A 463 1.22 13.20 -4.32
CA GLY A 463 0.79 11.96 -3.66
C GLY A 463 1.87 11.38 -2.76
N ASP A 464 3.13 11.50 -3.13
CA ASP A 464 4.29 11.13 -2.30
C ASP A 464 4.33 11.95 -1.01
N ARG A 465 4.18 13.28 -1.11
CA ARG A 465 4.05 14.18 0.05
C ARG A 465 2.87 13.77 0.93
N CYS A 466 1.70 13.47 0.34
CA CYS A 466 0.54 13.01 1.10
C CYS A 466 0.81 11.71 1.87
N PHE A 467 1.46 10.75 1.22
CA PHE A 467 1.83 9.47 1.84
C PHE A 467 2.78 9.68 3.03
N ASN A 468 3.81 10.49 2.83
CA ASN A 468 4.81 10.78 3.85
C ASN A 468 4.17 11.52 5.05
N GLU A 469 3.24 12.45 4.79
CA GLU A 469 2.55 13.18 5.86
C GLU A 469 1.65 12.26 6.72
N LEU A 470 0.99 11.27 6.11
CA LEU A 470 0.22 10.27 6.87
C LEU A 470 1.11 9.39 7.76
N ILE A 471 2.34 9.08 7.32
CA ILE A 471 3.36 8.41 8.14
C ILE A 471 3.85 9.35 9.26
N ASN A 472 4.13 10.61 8.93
CA ASN A 472 4.60 11.61 9.89
C ASN A 472 3.55 11.88 10.98
N ARG A 473 2.27 11.74 10.69
CA ARG A 473 1.18 11.80 11.68
C ARG A 473 0.92 10.49 12.41
N SER A 474 1.65 9.43 12.08
CA SER A 474 1.50 8.08 12.63
C SER A 474 0.11 7.46 12.38
N LEU A 475 -0.57 7.89 11.32
CA LEU A 475 -1.89 7.38 10.92
C LEU A 475 -1.76 6.15 9.98
N ILE A 476 -0.60 5.98 9.35
CA ILE A 476 -0.21 4.75 8.65
C ILE A 476 1.19 4.34 9.09
N GLN A 477 1.45 3.04 9.09
CA GLN A 477 2.70 2.45 9.55
C GLN A 477 3.54 2.07 8.32
N PRO A 478 4.83 2.46 8.26
CA PRO A 478 5.73 1.92 7.25
C PRO A 478 5.97 0.42 7.53
N VAL A 479 6.00 -0.39 6.47
CA VAL A 479 6.43 -1.79 6.57
C VAL A 479 7.91 -1.83 6.17
N ASP A 480 8.74 -2.38 7.07
CA ASP A 480 10.18 -2.50 6.84
C ASP A 480 10.44 -3.57 5.78
N SER A 481 10.80 -3.13 4.57
CA SER A 481 11.20 -4.01 3.47
C SER A 481 12.71 -4.24 3.43
N GLY A 482 13.45 -3.88 4.49
CA GLY A 482 14.92 -3.88 4.49
C GLY A 482 15.54 -2.68 3.77
N SER A 483 14.73 -1.79 3.18
CA SER A 483 15.22 -0.66 2.38
C SER A 483 15.19 0.71 3.09
N PHE A 484 16.11 1.60 2.75
CA PHE A 484 16.16 2.98 3.28
C PHE A 484 14.95 3.85 2.89
N ASP A 485 14.29 3.53 1.77
CA ASP A 485 13.05 4.18 1.34
C ASP A 485 11.82 3.35 1.76
N VAL A 486 10.79 4.01 2.31
CA VAL A 486 9.50 3.36 2.61
C VAL A 486 8.76 3.09 1.31
N THR A 487 8.71 1.82 0.92
CA THR A 487 8.02 1.37 -0.30
C THR A 487 6.67 0.70 -0.02
N TRP A 488 6.41 0.35 1.25
CA TRP A 488 5.19 -0.31 1.69
C TRP A 488 4.64 0.34 2.98
N CYS A 489 3.32 0.29 3.16
CA CYS A 489 2.68 0.67 4.41
C CYS A 489 1.57 -0.32 4.83
N ARG A 490 1.19 -0.25 6.09
CA ARG A 490 0.04 -0.95 6.69
C ARG A 490 -0.75 0.06 7.54
N VAL A 491 -2.05 -0.18 7.73
CA VAL A 491 -2.88 0.59 8.67
C VAL A 491 -3.05 -0.24 9.93
N HIS A 492 -2.77 0.34 11.10
CA HIS A 492 -3.02 -0.34 12.38
C HIS A 492 -4.53 -0.55 12.58
N ASP A 493 -4.95 -1.70 13.07
CA ASP A 493 -6.37 -2.11 13.19
C ASP A 493 -7.27 -1.10 13.89
N ILE A 494 -6.80 -0.38 14.92
CA ILE A 494 -7.63 0.61 15.62
C ILE A 494 -7.83 1.86 14.75
N ILE A 495 -6.82 2.23 13.97
CA ILE A 495 -6.92 3.29 12.98
C ILE A 495 -7.82 2.81 11.84
N LEU A 496 -7.69 1.56 11.41
CA LEU A 496 -8.55 0.95 10.41
C LEU A 496 -10.02 0.96 10.86
N GLU A 497 -10.32 0.51 12.08
CA GLU A 497 -11.66 0.55 12.67
C GLU A 497 -12.23 1.98 12.72
N PHE A 498 -11.40 2.95 13.10
CA PHE A 498 -11.77 4.36 13.10
C PHE A 498 -12.10 4.89 11.68
N ILE A 499 -11.23 4.67 10.70
CA ILE A 499 -11.46 5.14 9.33
C ILE A 499 -12.61 4.39 8.65
N LEU A 500 -12.85 3.13 9.00
CA LEU A 500 -14.02 2.36 8.56
C LEU A 500 -15.30 3.00 9.07
N SER A 501 -15.35 3.33 10.37
CA SER A 501 -16.48 4.03 10.97
C SER A 501 -16.73 5.37 10.29
N LYS A 502 -15.68 6.15 10.03
CA LYS A 502 -15.79 7.45 9.35
C LYS A 502 -16.20 7.31 7.89
N ALA A 503 -15.66 6.35 7.16
CA ALA A 503 -16.03 6.10 5.78
C ALA A 503 -17.51 5.72 5.63
N VAL A 504 -18.06 4.93 6.57
CA VAL A 504 -19.48 4.58 6.60
C VAL A 504 -20.34 5.79 7.00
N GLU A 505 -19.96 6.52 8.05
CA GLU A 505 -20.66 7.74 8.50
C GLU A 505 -20.80 8.73 7.32
N GLU A 506 -19.69 8.95 6.61
CA GLU A 506 -19.60 9.91 5.51
C GLU A 506 -20.10 9.37 4.15
N ASN A 507 -20.59 8.12 4.04
CA ASN A 507 -20.93 7.48 2.76
C ASN A 507 -19.76 7.49 1.74
N PHE A 508 -18.53 7.41 2.22
CA PHE A 508 -17.33 7.50 1.39
C PHE A 508 -17.04 6.19 0.65
N VAL A 509 -17.19 5.06 1.36
CA VAL A 509 -17.04 3.68 0.84
C VAL A 509 -18.14 2.81 1.45
N THR A 510 -18.75 1.97 0.61
CA THR A 510 -19.64 0.88 1.03
C THR A 510 -18.84 -0.41 1.08
N LEU A 511 -18.82 -1.04 2.26
CA LEU A 511 -18.14 -2.30 2.49
C LEU A 511 -19.17 -3.40 2.76
N PHE A 512 -19.05 -4.50 2.04
CA PHE A 512 -19.93 -5.65 2.17
C PHE A 512 -19.13 -6.86 2.64
N GLY A 513 -19.71 -7.70 3.50
CA GLY A 513 -19.06 -8.91 4.05
C GLY A 513 -18.36 -8.73 5.41
N LEU A 514 -18.28 -7.51 5.95
CA LEU A 514 -17.70 -7.25 7.27
C LEU A 514 -18.74 -7.37 8.41
N PRO A 515 -18.46 -8.15 9.49
CA PRO A 515 -19.36 -8.26 10.62
C PRO A 515 -19.51 -6.91 11.35
N ASN A 516 -20.76 -6.50 11.59
CA ASN A 516 -21.18 -5.25 12.26
C ASN A 516 -21.25 -3.98 11.39
N ILE A 517 -21.00 -4.06 10.08
CA ILE A 517 -21.29 -2.94 9.16
C ILE A 517 -22.67 -3.12 8.55
N ARG A 518 -23.60 -2.19 8.85
CA ARG A 518 -24.92 -2.16 8.21
C ARG A 518 -24.87 -1.27 6.98
N VAL A 519 -25.16 -1.85 5.82
CA VAL A 519 -25.30 -1.09 4.58
C VAL A 519 -26.71 -0.49 4.54
N ASP A 520 -26.79 0.82 4.35
CA ASP A 520 -28.06 1.51 4.09
C ASP A 520 -28.41 1.38 2.59
N PRO A 521 -29.47 0.63 2.23
CA PRO A 521 -29.83 0.39 0.83
C PRO A 521 -30.34 1.65 0.11
N HIS A 522 -30.67 2.72 0.84
CA HIS A 522 -31.16 3.97 0.25
C HIS A 522 -30.03 4.93 -0.13
N ARG A 523 -28.79 4.66 0.28
CA ARG A 523 -27.63 5.48 -0.08
C ARG A 523 -27.08 5.11 -1.44
N LYS A 524 -26.67 6.14 -2.18
CA LYS A 524 -26.01 5.98 -3.47
C LYS A 524 -24.60 5.43 -3.26
N ILE A 525 -24.30 4.31 -3.92
CA ILE A 525 -23.00 3.62 -3.78
C ILE A 525 -22.07 4.10 -4.88
N ARG A 526 -21.03 4.84 -4.50
CA ARG A 526 -19.97 5.32 -5.43
C ARG A 526 -18.69 4.49 -5.35
N ARG A 527 -18.41 3.85 -4.22
CA ARG A 527 -17.26 2.96 -4.02
C ARG A 527 -17.72 1.72 -3.29
N LEU A 528 -17.51 0.56 -3.90
CA LEU A 528 -17.89 -0.73 -3.35
C LEU A 528 -16.65 -1.61 -3.22
N SER A 529 -16.42 -2.14 -2.02
CA SER A 529 -15.50 -3.26 -1.82
C SER A 529 -16.27 -4.42 -1.20
N LEU A 530 -16.31 -5.53 -1.92
CA LEU A 530 -16.78 -6.80 -1.38
C LEU A 530 -15.59 -7.47 -0.68
N GLN A 531 -15.73 -7.72 0.61
CA GLN A 531 -14.78 -8.44 1.44
C GLN A 531 -15.53 -9.62 2.08
N ASP A 532 -16.07 -10.51 1.25
CA ASP A 532 -16.71 -11.72 1.76
C ASP A 532 -15.65 -12.79 2.01
N ARG A 533 -15.40 -13.05 3.29
CA ARG A 533 -14.37 -14.01 3.76
C ARG A 533 -14.98 -15.26 4.40
N ASN A 534 -16.30 -15.45 4.27
CA ASN A 534 -16.97 -16.55 4.94
C ASN A 534 -16.87 -17.86 4.14
N GLU A 535 -16.06 -18.80 4.62
CA GLU A 535 -16.03 -20.20 4.15
C GLU A 535 -17.38 -20.95 4.35
N LYS A 536 -18.32 -20.36 5.11
CA LYS A 536 -19.57 -21.03 5.57
C LYS A 536 -20.77 -20.86 4.64
N THR A 537 -20.68 -20.04 3.59
CA THR A 537 -21.73 -19.89 2.57
C THR A 537 -21.23 -20.42 1.24
N ASP A 538 -22.11 -21.04 0.44
CA ASP A 538 -21.84 -21.29 -0.99
C ASP A 538 -21.33 -19.96 -1.57
N GLY A 539 -20.05 -19.90 -1.94
CA GLY A 539 -19.33 -18.64 -2.14
C GLY A 539 -19.99 -17.67 -3.11
N LEU A 540 -19.52 -16.42 -3.15
CA LEU A 540 -20.05 -15.40 -4.05
C LEU A 540 -19.88 -15.86 -5.52
N GLN A 541 -20.97 -16.32 -6.13
CA GLN A 541 -21.02 -16.66 -7.56
C GLN A 541 -21.39 -15.46 -8.44
N ALA A 542 -21.07 -15.53 -9.73
CA ALA A 542 -21.34 -14.47 -10.70
C ALA A 542 -22.81 -14.06 -10.81
N HIS A 543 -23.75 -14.98 -10.61
CA HIS A 543 -25.19 -14.65 -10.64
C HIS A 543 -25.60 -13.69 -9.50
N HIS A 544 -24.88 -13.66 -8.38
CA HIS A 544 -25.07 -12.65 -7.33
C HIS A 544 -24.59 -11.26 -7.76
N LEU A 545 -23.63 -11.20 -8.69
CA LEU A 545 -23.04 -9.96 -9.21
C LEU A 545 -23.88 -9.33 -10.33
N VAL A 546 -24.85 -10.03 -10.92
CA VAL A 546 -25.72 -9.51 -12.00
C VAL A 546 -26.43 -8.21 -11.59
N HIS A 547 -26.75 -8.07 -10.30
CA HIS A 547 -27.37 -6.86 -9.77
C HIS A 547 -26.42 -5.65 -9.68
N LEU A 548 -25.10 -5.83 -9.85
CA LEU A 548 -24.14 -4.73 -9.87
C LEU A 548 -24.40 -3.77 -11.03
N GLY A 549 -24.92 -4.24 -12.18
CA GLY A 549 -25.26 -3.36 -13.31
C GLY A 549 -26.23 -2.22 -12.94
N GLY A 550 -27.05 -2.42 -11.91
CA GLY A 550 -27.93 -1.39 -11.35
C GLY A 550 -27.22 -0.26 -10.60
N LEU A 551 -25.94 -0.42 -10.23
CA LEU A 551 -25.13 0.57 -9.51
C LEU A 551 -24.44 1.54 -10.48
N PHE A 552 -25.22 2.20 -11.34
CA PHE A 552 -24.71 3.06 -12.41
C PHE A 552 -23.78 4.20 -11.95
N ALA A 553 -23.81 4.60 -10.67
CA ALA A 553 -22.96 5.66 -10.12
C ALA A 553 -21.61 5.18 -9.58
N LEU A 554 -21.32 3.88 -9.70
CA LEU A 554 -20.12 3.28 -9.16
C LEU A 554 -18.87 3.76 -9.90
N ARG A 555 -17.89 4.25 -9.13
CA ARG A 555 -16.57 4.69 -9.61
C ARG A 555 -15.46 3.72 -9.22
N TYR A 556 -15.63 2.99 -8.11
CA TYR A 556 -14.69 1.99 -7.62
C TYR A 556 -15.42 0.68 -7.33
N LEU A 557 -14.92 -0.42 -7.89
CA LEU A 557 -15.37 -1.78 -7.60
C LEU A 557 -14.17 -2.66 -7.27
N SER A 558 -14.14 -3.19 -6.04
CA SER A 558 -13.22 -4.25 -5.65
C SER A 558 -13.98 -5.52 -5.34
N LEU A 559 -13.69 -6.55 -6.13
CA LEU A 559 -14.15 -7.93 -5.96
C LEU A 559 -12.96 -8.80 -5.52
N ARG A 560 -11.95 -8.19 -4.92
CA ARG A 560 -10.73 -8.90 -4.58
C ARG A 560 -11.00 -9.99 -3.54
N ASP A 561 -10.42 -11.17 -3.73
CA ASP A 561 -10.45 -12.25 -2.73
C ASP A 561 -11.88 -12.72 -2.41
N THR A 562 -12.79 -12.66 -3.40
CA THR A 562 -14.19 -13.10 -3.25
C THR A 562 -14.44 -14.52 -3.75
N GLY A 563 -13.43 -15.16 -4.35
CA GLY A 563 -13.54 -16.52 -4.88
C GLY A 563 -14.36 -16.63 -6.16
N ILE A 564 -14.61 -15.52 -6.86
CA ILE A 564 -15.39 -15.53 -8.11
C ILE A 564 -14.55 -16.12 -9.26
N ASP A 565 -15.21 -16.79 -10.19
CA ASP A 565 -14.61 -17.44 -11.36
C ASP A 565 -14.98 -16.76 -12.68
N GLU A 566 -16.05 -15.96 -12.70
CA GLU A 566 -16.46 -15.16 -13.85
C GLU A 566 -17.05 -13.80 -13.43
N LEU A 567 -17.01 -12.84 -14.36
CA LEU A 567 -17.70 -11.55 -14.23
C LEU A 567 -18.94 -11.52 -15.14
N PRO A 568 -20.09 -11.00 -14.66
CA PRO A 568 -21.29 -10.89 -15.48
C PRO A 568 -21.14 -9.81 -16.57
N GLU A 569 -21.84 -9.97 -17.70
CA GLU A 569 -21.88 -8.98 -18.80
C GLU A 569 -22.50 -7.63 -18.36
N GLU A 570 -23.28 -7.63 -17.29
CA GLU A 570 -23.83 -6.44 -16.64
C GLU A 570 -22.73 -5.55 -16.03
N THR A 571 -21.51 -6.07 -15.83
CA THR A 571 -20.35 -5.25 -15.39
C THR A 571 -20.07 -4.11 -16.35
N GLY A 572 -20.33 -4.28 -17.66
CA GLY A 572 -20.18 -3.21 -18.64
C GLY A 572 -21.24 -2.11 -18.57
N GLU A 573 -22.26 -2.22 -17.72
CA GLU A 573 -23.26 -1.16 -17.46
C GLU A 573 -22.73 -0.08 -16.51
N LEU A 574 -21.61 -0.34 -15.81
CA LEU A 574 -20.96 0.57 -14.86
C LEU A 574 -20.19 1.71 -15.56
N GLN A 575 -20.89 2.54 -16.35
CA GLN A 575 -20.29 3.53 -17.25
C GLN A 575 -19.42 4.62 -16.57
N TYR A 576 -19.55 4.79 -15.25
CA TYR A 576 -18.76 5.73 -14.45
C TYR A 576 -17.58 5.06 -13.72
N LEU A 577 -17.37 3.75 -13.91
CA LEU A 577 -16.32 3.00 -13.24
C LEU A 577 -14.94 3.47 -13.67
N GLN A 578 -14.12 3.83 -12.69
CA GLN A 578 -12.74 4.30 -12.85
C GLN A 578 -11.73 3.26 -12.39
N THR A 579 -12.08 2.44 -11.37
CA THR A 579 -11.23 1.37 -10.87
C THR A 579 -11.98 0.06 -10.75
N LEU A 580 -11.41 -1.00 -11.32
CA LEU A 580 -11.87 -2.39 -11.20
C LEU A 580 -10.72 -3.24 -10.64
N ASP A 581 -10.89 -3.80 -9.44
CA ASP A 581 -9.94 -4.70 -8.78
C ASP A 581 -10.56 -6.10 -8.64
N ILE A 582 -10.08 -7.04 -9.43
CA ILE A 582 -10.55 -8.43 -9.47
C ILE A 582 -9.48 -9.44 -9.07
N ARG A 583 -8.42 -8.99 -8.39
CA ARG A 583 -7.32 -9.86 -7.98
C ARG A 583 -7.73 -10.88 -6.91
N ARG A 584 -6.94 -11.94 -6.75
CA ARG A 584 -7.17 -13.09 -5.87
C ARG A 584 -8.51 -13.79 -6.13
N ASN A 585 -8.83 -14.00 -7.40
CA ASN A 585 -9.98 -14.73 -7.88
C ASN A 585 -9.55 -15.78 -8.92
N SER A 586 -10.50 -16.52 -9.47
CA SER A 586 -10.27 -17.53 -10.51
C SER A 586 -10.79 -17.10 -11.89
N ILE A 587 -10.90 -15.79 -12.12
CA ILE A 587 -11.38 -15.22 -13.39
C ILE A 587 -10.36 -15.49 -14.49
N LYS A 588 -10.82 -16.08 -15.60
CA LYS A 588 -9.97 -16.37 -16.77
C LYS A 588 -10.15 -15.37 -17.91
N GLU A 589 -11.34 -14.80 -18.04
CA GLU A 589 -11.67 -13.84 -19.09
C GLU A 589 -12.60 -12.74 -18.58
N LEU A 590 -12.39 -11.53 -19.11
CA LEU A 590 -13.29 -10.42 -18.90
C LEU A 590 -14.41 -10.45 -19.95
N PRO A 591 -15.68 -10.21 -19.57
CA PRO A 591 -16.79 -10.17 -20.51
C PRO A 591 -16.63 -9.06 -21.54
N SER A 592 -17.20 -9.26 -22.72
CA SER A 592 -17.04 -8.36 -23.87
C SER A 592 -17.52 -6.94 -23.58
N SER A 593 -18.55 -6.81 -22.75
CA SER A 593 -19.11 -5.55 -22.27
C SER A 593 -18.14 -4.69 -21.44
N VAL A 594 -17.14 -5.27 -20.77
CA VAL A 594 -16.13 -4.51 -20.00
C VAL A 594 -15.32 -3.59 -20.92
N GLY A 595 -15.18 -3.94 -22.20
CA GLY A 595 -14.60 -3.07 -23.21
C GLY A 595 -15.36 -1.73 -23.36
N ARG A 596 -16.63 -1.65 -22.96
CA ARG A 596 -17.44 -0.40 -23.02
C ARG A 596 -17.11 0.58 -21.90
N LEU A 597 -16.33 0.19 -20.90
CA LEU A 597 -15.96 1.03 -19.75
C LEU A 597 -14.92 2.09 -20.15
N SER A 598 -15.35 3.08 -20.92
CA SER A 598 -14.51 4.14 -21.49
C SER A 598 -13.82 5.03 -20.45
N ARG A 599 -14.31 5.03 -19.19
CA ARG A 599 -13.78 5.80 -18.06
C ARG A 599 -12.85 5.01 -17.14
N LEU A 600 -12.62 3.73 -17.44
CA LEU A 600 -11.78 2.90 -16.59
C LEU A 600 -10.33 3.39 -16.66
N VAL A 601 -9.81 3.86 -15.52
CA VAL A 601 -8.45 4.37 -15.34
C VAL A 601 -7.53 3.28 -14.83
N THR A 602 -8.04 2.39 -13.97
CA THR A 602 -7.25 1.35 -13.32
C THR A 602 -7.94 0.00 -13.43
N LEU A 603 -7.26 -0.96 -14.06
CA LEU A 603 -7.67 -2.36 -14.10
C LEU A 603 -6.61 -3.20 -13.39
N LEU A 604 -7.01 -3.87 -12.31
CA LEU A 604 -6.17 -4.76 -11.54
C LEU A 604 -6.75 -6.16 -11.62
N CYS A 605 -5.99 -7.07 -12.21
CA CYS A 605 -6.41 -8.44 -12.43
C CYS A 605 -5.34 -9.42 -11.98
N ASP A 606 -5.76 -10.66 -11.79
CA ASP A 606 -4.83 -11.76 -11.55
C ASP A 606 -4.03 -12.11 -12.79
N SER A 607 -3.12 -13.03 -12.56
CA SER A 607 -2.38 -13.69 -13.60
C SER A 607 -3.31 -14.43 -14.57
N TYR A 608 -3.01 -14.34 -15.86
CA TYR A 608 -3.65 -15.02 -16.99
C TYR A 608 -5.09 -14.59 -17.34
N VAL A 609 -5.49 -13.36 -16.99
CA VAL A 609 -6.82 -12.82 -17.37
C VAL A 609 -6.82 -12.31 -18.81
N ARG A 610 -7.71 -12.85 -19.64
CA ARG A 610 -7.95 -12.37 -21.01
C ARG A 610 -8.79 -11.09 -21.02
N LEU A 611 -8.27 -10.03 -21.64
CA LEU A 611 -9.00 -8.78 -21.88
C LEU A 611 -9.97 -8.90 -23.07
N PRO A 612 -11.06 -8.10 -23.12
CA PRO A 612 -12.01 -8.15 -24.22
C PRO A 612 -11.41 -7.62 -25.52
N ASP A 613 -11.86 -8.16 -26.67
CA ASP A 613 -11.37 -7.73 -27.98
C ASP A 613 -11.64 -6.22 -28.20
N GLY A 614 -10.65 -5.50 -28.75
CA GLY A 614 -10.75 -4.06 -28.98
C GLY A 614 -10.56 -3.19 -27.73
N PHE A 615 -10.14 -3.76 -26.58
CA PHE A 615 -9.89 -2.99 -25.35
C PHE A 615 -8.98 -1.79 -25.57
N GLY A 616 -7.96 -1.93 -26.43
CA GLY A 616 -6.98 -0.89 -26.70
C GLY A 616 -7.61 0.35 -27.32
N LYS A 617 -8.62 0.17 -28.18
CA LYS A 617 -9.39 1.28 -28.77
C LYS A 617 -10.48 1.81 -27.86
N ASN A 618 -11.11 0.95 -27.07
CA ASN A 618 -12.29 1.35 -26.30
C ASN A 618 -11.94 1.97 -24.94
N MET A 619 -10.86 1.51 -24.29
CA MET A 619 -10.49 1.88 -22.91
C MET A 619 -9.42 3.00 -22.89
N GLN A 620 -9.69 4.11 -23.59
CA GLN A 620 -8.72 5.20 -23.77
C GLN A 620 -8.33 5.93 -22.46
N ALA A 621 -9.14 5.84 -21.41
CA ALA A 621 -8.85 6.45 -20.12
C ALA A 621 -7.85 5.63 -19.27
N LEU A 622 -7.49 4.41 -19.70
CA LEU A 622 -6.69 3.49 -18.91
C LEU A 622 -5.27 4.02 -18.70
N GLN A 623 -4.89 4.15 -17.43
CA GLN A 623 -3.57 4.59 -16.98
C GLN A 623 -2.80 3.47 -16.26
N GLN A 624 -3.51 2.51 -15.67
CA GLN A 624 -2.92 1.37 -14.98
C GLN A 624 -3.55 0.09 -15.49
N LEU A 625 -2.70 -0.79 -16.01
CA LEU A 625 -3.04 -2.15 -16.37
C LEU A 625 -2.06 -3.08 -15.66
N VAL A 626 -2.55 -3.77 -14.63
CA VAL A 626 -1.69 -4.52 -13.71
C VAL A 626 -2.25 -5.93 -13.47
N GLY A 627 -1.44 -6.93 -13.79
CA GLY A 627 -1.69 -8.36 -13.59
C GLY A 627 -0.75 -9.16 -14.50
N GLU A 628 -0.65 -10.49 -14.38
CA GLU A 628 0.02 -11.29 -15.43
C GLU A 628 -0.89 -11.43 -16.65
N ILE A 629 -1.19 -10.31 -17.32
CA ILE A 629 -2.19 -10.29 -18.38
C ILE A 629 -1.63 -10.98 -19.61
N GLY A 630 -2.26 -12.09 -19.96
CA GLY A 630 -1.94 -12.99 -21.05
C GLY A 630 -3.02 -14.08 -21.11
N PRO A 631 -3.10 -14.86 -22.19
CA PRO A 631 -4.00 -16.01 -22.21
C PRO A 631 -3.62 -17.02 -21.12
N PRO A 632 -4.55 -17.86 -20.66
CA PRO A 632 -4.22 -19.04 -19.87
C PRO A 632 -3.15 -19.89 -20.55
N TYR A 633 -2.31 -20.59 -19.77
CA TYR A 633 -1.27 -21.54 -20.23
C TYR A 633 -1.71 -22.53 -21.33
N GLU A 634 -3.02 -22.73 -21.50
CA GLU A 634 -3.63 -23.69 -22.44
C GLU A 634 -4.31 -23.00 -23.65
N SER A 635 -4.26 -21.67 -23.74
CA SER A 635 -4.90 -20.90 -24.81
C SER A 635 -3.84 -20.16 -25.62
N THR A 636 -3.80 -20.42 -26.93
CA THR A 636 -2.92 -19.69 -27.85
C THR A 636 -3.14 -18.18 -27.69
N SER A 637 -2.08 -17.45 -27.36
CA SER A 637 -2.12 -16.00 -27.23
C SER A 637 -2.53 -15.39 -28.55
N SER A 638 -3.63 -14.65 -28.55
CA SER A 638 -4.06 -13.92 -29.74
C SER A 638 -3.00 -12.87 -30.06
N PRO A 639 -2.33 -12.90 -31.23
CA PRO A 639 -1.32 -11.89 -31.61
C PRO A 639 -1.92 -10.47 -31.64
N TYR A 640 -3.25 -10.35 -31.61
CA TYR A 640 -3.96 -9.10 -31.50
C TYR A 640 -3.81 -8.41 -30.14
N PHE A 641 -3.51 -9.12 -29.05
CA PHE A 641 -3.37 -8.52 -27.72
C PHE A 641 -2.25 -7.47 -27.68
N ALA A 642 -1.06 -7.83 -28.16
CA ALA A 642 0.07 -6.90 -28.27
C ALA A 642 -0.28 -5.69 -29.16
N GLN A 643 -1.04 -5.89 -30.24
CA GLN A 643 -1.45 -4.81 -31.14
C GLN A 643 -2.43 -3.82 -30.51
N GLU A 644 -3.31 -4.28 -29.61
CA GLU A 644 -4.27 -3.41 -28.94
C GLU A 644 -3.57 -2.44 -27.98
N LEU A 645 -2.50 -2.88 -27.31
CA LEU A 645 -1.71 -2.06 -26.37
C LEU A 645 -1.24 -0.73 -26.98
N ARG A 646 -0.84 -0.71 -28.26
CA ARG A 646 -0.35 0.50 -28.93
C ARG A 646 -1.37 1.64 -29.00
N HIS A 647 -2.65 1.34 -28.75
CA HIS A 647 -3.73 2.32 -28.75
C HIS A 647 -3.91 3.00 -27.39
N LEU A 648 -3.33 2.49 -26.30
CA LEU A 648 -3.48 3.01 -24.93
C LEU A 648 -2.47 4.12 -24.61
N ARG A 649 -2.66 5.31 -25.19
CA ARG A 649 -1.68 6.42 -25.08
C ARG A 649 -1.54 7.04 -23.69
N ASN A 650 -2.54 6.88 -22.83
CA ASN A 650 -2.55 7.42 -21.47
C ASN A 650 -1.95 6.46 -20.44
N LEU A 651 -1.50 5.28 -20.86
CA LEU A 651 -0.98 4.25 -19.97
C LEU A 651 0.30 4.72 -19.27
N ARG A 652 0.32 4.64 -17.95
CA ARG A 652 1.44 5.05 -17.08
C ARG A 652 2.12 3.87 -16.42
N ILE A 653 1.34 2.86 -16.02
CA ILE A 653 1.83 1.58 -15.50
C ILE A 653 1.28 0.45 -16.35
N LEU A 654 2.20 -0.37 -16.82
CA LEU A 654 1.91 -1.63 -17.48
C LEU A 654 2.70 -2.76 -16.81
N GLU A 655 1.99 -3.75 -16.28
CA GLU A 655 2.54 -5.05 -15.90
C GLU A 655 1.89 -6.09 -16.81
N ILE A 656 2.72 -6.82 -17.55
CA ILE A 656 2.29 -7.67 -18.68
C ILE A 656 3.18 -8.89 -18.81
N TRP A 657 2.57 -10.02 -19.15
CA TRP A 657 3.27 -11.28 -19.34
C TRP A 657 2.85 -11.91 -20.67
N PHE A 658 3.83 -12.24 -21.51
CA PHE A 658 3.60 -12.81 -22.83
C PHE A 658 3.80 -14.33 -22.82
N ASP A 659 3.04 -15.00 -23.69
CA ASP A 659 3.31 -16.39 -24.07
C ASP A 659 4.37 -16.44 -25.18
N ASP A 660 5.05 -17.57 -25.31
CA ASP A 660 6.18 -17.78 -26.23
C ASP A 660 5.75 -17.70 -27.71
N GLU A 661 4.45 -17.84 -27.99
CA GLU A 661 3.91 -17.83 -29.35
C GLU A 661 3.78 -16.41 -29.95
N VAL A 662 3.93 -15.36 -29.14
CA VAL A 662 3.81 -13.98 -29.63
C VAL A 662 5.10 -13.52 -30.32
N SER A 663 4.98 -12.98 -31.54
CA SER A 663 6.11 -12.41 -32.28
C SER A 663 6.82 -11.30 -31.50
N GLU A 664 8.13 -11.43 -31.31
CA GLU A 664 9.00 -10.43 -30.66
C GLU A 664 8.85 -9.05 -31.32
N ASP A 665 8.95 -8.97 -32.64
CA ASP A 665 8.82 -7.71 -33.39
C ASP A 665 7.49 -7.00 -33.12
N LEU A 666 6.42 -7.77 -32.91
CA LEU A 666 5.11 -7.25 -32.61
C LEU A 666 5.04 -6.66 -31.19
N VAL A 667 5.62 -7.36 -30.21
CA VAL A 667 5.73 -6.87 -28.83
C VAL A 667 6.57 -5.60 -28.79
N VAL A 668 7.75 -5.62 -29.41
CA VAL A 668 8.67 -4.48 -29.44
C VAL A 668 8.04 -3.28 -30.11
N SER A 669 7.44 -3.44 -31.30
CA SER A 669 6.82 -2.33 -32.02
C SER A 669 5.64 -1.70 -31.26
N SER A 670 4.82 -2.52 -30.58
CA SER A 670 3.74 -2.02 -29.74
C SER A 670 4.23 -1.28 -28.49
N LEU A 671 5.24 -1.81 -27.81
CA LEU A 671 5.83 -1.18 -26.63
C LEU A 671 6.57 0.12 -26.99
N CYS A 672 7.29 0.16 -28.11
CA CYS A 672 7.91 1.39 -28.61
C CYS A 672 6.84 2.46 -28.90
N THR A 673 5.72 2.06 -29.50
CA THR A 673 4.59 2.98 -29.73
C THR A 673 4.01 3.49 -28.41
N LEU A 674 3.81 2.61 -27.42
CA LEU A 674 3.36 3.00 -26.08
C LEU A 674 4.34 3.95 -25.38
N GLY A 675 5.64 3.73 -25.56
CA GLY A 675 6.71 4.55 -25.02
C GLY A 675 6.75 5.98 -25.51
N THR A 676 6.12 6.27 -26.65
CA THR A 676 5.91 7.64 -27.12
C THR A 676 4.82 8.38 -26.32
N GLY A 677 4.08 7.67 -25.47
CA GLY A 677 3.03 8.22 -24.60
C GLY A 677 3.52 8.54 -23.18
N CYS A 678 2.66 8.29 -22.20
CA CYS A 678 2.87 8.67 -20.79
C CYS A 678 3.46 7.55 -19.91
N LEU A 679 4.10 6.54 -20.51
CA LEU A 679 4.51 5.32 -19.81
C LEU A 679 5.69 5.59 -18.86
N ASN A 680 5.47 5.37 -17.56
CA ASN A 680 6.46 5.60 -16.50
C ASN A 680 7.01 4.30 -15.90
N SER A 681 6.19 3.25 -15.86
CA SER A 681 6.55 1.95 -15.31
C SER A 681 6.16 0.84 -16.27
N LEU A 682 7.13 0.01 -16.63
CA LEU A 682 6.95 -1.17 -17.46
C LEU A 682 7.53 -2.38 -16.74
N VAL A 683 6.68 -3.36 -16.45
CA VAL A 683 7.07 -4.69 -16.02
C VAL A 683 6.64 -5.65 -17.11
N ILE A 684 7.61 -6.35 -17.69
CA ILE A 684 7.38 -7.32 -18.76
C ILE A 684 8.01 -8.65 -18.37
N GLY A 685 7.29 -9.76 -18.61
CA GLY A 685 7.88 -11.08 -18.55
C GLY A 685 7.30 -12.07 -19.55
N PHE A 686 7.88 -13.27 -19.59
CA PHE A 686 7.48 -14.37 -20.48
C PHE A 686 7.33 -15.66 -19.67
N HIS A 687 6.36 -16.50 -20.03
CA HIS A 687 5.97 -17.65 -19.20
C HIS A 687 6.95 -18.83 -19.24
N LYS A 688 7.75 -19.03 -20.29
CA LYS A 688 8.81 -20.06 -20.29
C LYS A 688 10.21 -19.47 -20.21
N LYS A 689 11.00 -20.04 -19.30
CA LYS A 689 12.46 -19.87 -19.25
C LYS A 689 13.00 -20.33 -20.61
N HIS A 690 13.82 -19.49 -21.25
CA HIS A 690 14.60 -19.75 -22.49
C HIS A 690 14.15 -19.07 -23.79
N MET A 691 13.41 -17.96 -23.77
CA MET A 691 13.51 -17.04 -24.91
C MET A 691 14.84 -16.26 -24.85
N LYS A 692 15.76 -16.58 -25.77
CA LYS A 692 16.95 -15.76 -26.07
C LYS A 692 16.50 -14.60 -26.97
N LEU A 693 15.90 -13.57 -26.39
CA LEU A 693 15.50 -12.38 -27.14
C LEU A 693 16.74 -11.56 -27.51
N VAL A 694 16.88 -11.21 -28.78
CA VAL A 694 17.86 -10.22 -29.24
C VAL A 694 17.12 -8.90 -29.28
N MET A 695 16.98 -8.26 -28.12
CA MET A 695 16.19 -7.03 -27.93
C MET A 695 16.77 -5.77 -28.60
N GLU A 696 17.49 -5.89 -29.73
CA GLU A 696 18.01 -4.74 -30.47
C GLU A 696 17.28 -4.55 -31.80
N PRO A 697 16.65 -3.37 -32.07
CA PRO A 697 16.54 -2.15 -31.25
C PRO A 697 15.10 -1.80 -30.82
N TRP A 698 14.91 -1.45 -29.54
CA TRP A 698 13.77 -0.65 -29.07
C TRP A 698 13.91 0.79 -29.57
N SER A 699 13.52 1.03 -30.82
CA SER A 699 13.57 2.34 -31.47
C SER A 699 12.18 2.73 -31.99
N PRO A 700 11.59 3.86 -31.54
CA PRO A 700 12.15 4.88 -30.63
C PRO A 700 12.22 4.43 -29.16
N THR A 701 13.20 4.96 -28.43
CA THR A 701 13.50 4.64 -27.02
C THR A 701 12.47 5.19 -26.03
N LEU A 702 12.25 4.44 -24.94
CA LEU A 702 11.27 4.75 -23.88
C LEU A 702 11.77 5.87 -22.92
N HIS A 703 12.06 7.07 -23.44
CA HIS A 703 12.77 8.13 -22.69
C HIS A 703 12.05 8.62 -21.42
N GLY A 704 10.72 8.46 -21.31
CA GLY A 704 9.95 8.84 -20.12
C GLY A 704 9.98 7.81 -18.97
N LEU A 705 10.56 6.64 -19.20
CA LEU A 705 10.45 5.50 -18.30
C LEU A 705 11.30 5.68 -17.03
N LYS A 706 10.67 5.50 -15.86
CA LYS A 706 11.33 5.53 -14.54
C LYS A 706 11.58 4.13 -13.98
N ILE A 707 10.70 3.18 -14.30
CA ILE A 707 10.80 1.79 -13.84
C ILE A 707 10.74 0.86 -15.05
N LEU A 708 11.77 0.04 -15.21
CA LEU A 708 11.80 -1.04 -16.18
C LEU A 708 12.18 -2.34 -15.49
N GLN A 709 11.28 -3.31 -15.49
CA GLN A 709 11.56 -4.65 -15.00
C GLN A 709 11.32 -5.65 -16.11
N ILE A 710 12.38 -6.35 -16.48
CA ILE A 710 12.35 -7.40 -17.48
C ILE A 710 12.57 -8.72 -16.73
N CYS A 711 11.50 -9.48 -16.57
CA CYS A 711 11.44 -10.69 -15.76
C CYS A 711 11.36 -11.94 -16.65
N GLN A 712 11.99 -13.05 -16.26
CA GLN A 712 11.93 -14.33 -16.98
C GLN A 712 12.40 -14.28 -18.46
N ILE A 713 13.09 -13.20 -18.88
CA ILE A 713 13.77 -13.09 -20.18
C ILE A 713 15.27 -13.02 -19.92
N VAL A 714 16.03 -13.85 -20.64
CA VAL A 714 17.49 -13.84 -20.55
C VAL A 714 18.05 -13.27 -21.85
N VAL A 715 18.61 -12.06 -21.78
CA VAL A 715 19.29 -11.43 -22.93
C VAL A 715 20.79 -11.77 -22.92
N PRO A 716 21.46 -11.88 -24.07
CA PRO A 716 22.88 -12.25 -24.09
C PRO A 716 23.79 -11.31 -23.27
N ARG A 717 23.52 -10.00 -23.34
CA ARG A 717 24.21 -8.92 -22.61
C ARG A 717 23.26 -7.75 -22.40
N VAL A 718 23.70 -6.76 -21.62
CA VAL A 718 22.93 -5.52 -21.42
C VAL A 718 22.73 -4.83 -22.78
N PRO A 719 21.49 -4.61 -23.24
CA PRO A 719 21.23 -4.02 -24.54
C PRO A 719 21.70 -2.57 -24.64
N ARG A 720 22.23 -2.14 -25.80
CA ARG A 720 22.82 -0.79 -25.95
C ARG A 720 21.82 0.34 -25.75
N TRP A 721 20.55 0.13 -26.09
CA TRP A 721 19.49 1.14 -25.92
C TRP A 721 19.23 1.48 -24.45
N THR A 722 19.65 0.65 -23.49
CA THR A 722 19.49 0.95 -22.05
C THR A 722 20.23 2.22 -21.66
N GLY A 723 21.36 2.52 -22.30
CA GLY A 723 22.12 3.76 -22.07
C GLY A 723 21.40 5.04 -22.48
N SER A 724 20.29 4.94 -23.22
CA SER A 724 19.46 6.08 -23.66
C SER A 724 18.29 6.37 -22.71
N LEU A 725 18.15 5.61 -21.60
CA LEU A 725 17.06 5.74 -20.63
C LEU A 725 17.45 6.66 -19.46
N ASP A 726 17.73 7.93 -19.74
CA ASP A 726 18.31 8.88 -18.78
C ASP A 726 17.48 9.09 -17.50
N ASN A 727 16.16 8.88 -17.56
CA ASN A 727 15.23 9.04 -16.45
C ASN A 727 15.01 7.76 -15.63
N LEU A 728 15.66 6.66 -16.00
CA LEU A 728 15.45 5.36 -15.37
C LEU A 728 15.97 5.35 -13.94
N GLN A 729 15.09 5.04 -12.99
CA GLN A 729 15.38 4.99 -11.56
C GLN A 729 15.52 3.55 -11.08
N VAL A 730 14.64 2.66 -11.56
CA VAL A 730 14.63 1.24 -11.19
C VAL A 730 14.81 0.40 -12.45
N PHE A 731 15.84 -0.43 -12.47
CA PHE A 731 16.08 -1.35 -13.57
C PHE A 731 16.29 -2.79 -13.08
N THR A 732 15.56 -3.74 -13.68
CA THR A 732 15.73 -5.17 -13.44
C THR A 732 15.87 -5.89 -14.78
N LEU A 733 16.91 -6.73 -14.91
CA LEU A 733 17.20 -7.48 -16.14
C LEU A 733 17.87 -8.81 -15.81
N CYS A 734 17.54 -9.88 -16.55
CA CYS A 734 18.33 -11.12 -16.54
C CYS A 734 19.20 -11.19 -17.79
N VAL A 735 20.49 -11.49 -17.62
CA VAL A 735 21.48 -11.57 -18.70
C VAL A 735 22.24 -12.89 -18.69
N GLU A 736 22.74 -13.33 -19.84
CA GLU A 736 23.66 -14.49 -19.90
C GLU A 736 25.06 -14.12 -19.39
N GLN A 737 25.54 -12.92 -19.76
CA GLN A 737 26.89 -12.46 -19.43
C GLN A 737 26.91 -10.96 -19.08
N LEU A 738 27.81 -10.60 -18.16
CA LEU A 738 28.16 -9.22 -17.84
C LEU A 738 29.65 -8.98 -18.08
N GLY A 739 29.97 -7.85 -18.71
CA GLY A 739 31.32 -7.34 -18.87
C GLY A 739 31.45 -5.86 -18.54
N MET A 740 32.67 -5.34 -18.63
CA MET A 740 33.00 -3.95 -18.28
C MET A 740 32.20 -2.92 -19.08
N ALA A 741 31.96 -3.18 -20.37
CA ALA A 741 31.18 -2.30 -21.24
C ALA A 741 29.71 -2.16 -20.78
N ASP A 742 29.15 -3.23 -20.22
CA ASP A 742 27.76 -3.24 -19.73
C ASP A 742 27.63 -2.35 -18.48
N PHE A 743 28.60 -2.42 -17.57
CA PHE A 743 28.64 -1.54 -16.39
C PHE A 743 28.90 -0.08 -16.74
N GLY A 744 29.73 0.21 -17.76
CA GLY A 744 29.92 1.57 -18.25
C GLY A 744 28.64 2.17 -18.84
N LEU A 745 27.84 1.35 -19.54
CA LEU A 745 26.55 1.75 -20.09
C LEU A 745 25.50 2.01 -19.00
N LEU A 746 25.40 1.11 -18.02
CA LEU A 746 24.45 1.27 -16.90
C LEU A 746 24.85 2.40 -15.97
N GLY A 747 26.15 2.57 -15.73
CA GLY A 747 26.65 3.60 -14.83
C GLY A 747 26.59 5.01 -15.40
N SER A 748 26.42 5.18 -16.72
CA SER A 748 26.11 6.49 -17.30
C SER A 748 24.68 6.98 -16.98
N LEU A 749 23.80 6.12 -16.47
CA LEU A 749 22.43 6.48 -16.11
C LEU A 749 22.40 7.25 -14.78
N ASN A 750 22.28 8.57 -14.86
CA ASN A 750 22.39 9.46 -13.72
C ASN A 750 21.24 9.36 -12.71
N ALA A 751 20.03 8.97 -13.17
CA ALA A 751 18.85 8.82 -12.32
C ALA A 751 18.74 7.45 -11.65
N LEU A 752 19.57 6.47 -12.04
CA LEU A 752 19.47 5.09 -11.60
C LEU A 752 19.77 4.97 -10.11
N SER A 753 18.74 4.65 -9.33
CA SER A 753 18.80 4.52 -7.87
C SER A 753 18.74 3.05 -7.42
N SER A 754 18.15 2.17 -8.22
CA SER A 754 17.98 0.75 -7.93
C SER A 754 18.26 -0.09 -9.17
N LEU A 755 19.21 -1.01 -9.08
CA LEU A 755 19.59 -1.92 -10.16
C LEU A 755 19.61 -3.36 -9.66
N TYR A 756 18.92 -4.26 -10.35
CA TYR A 756 18.99 -5.70 -10.09
C TYR A 756 19.33 -6.46 -11.38
N LEU A 757 20.44 -7.20 -11.38
CA LEU A 757 20.91 -7.97 -12.53
C LEU A 757 21.00 -9.45 -12.19
N SER A 758 20.11 -10.27 -12.73
CA SER A 758 20.25 -11.72 -12.63
C SER A 758 21.18 -12.24 -13.73
N VAL A 759 22.10 -13.15 -13.42
CA VAL A 759 23.07 -13.66 -14.40
C VAL A 759 22.93 -15.18 -14.56
N GLU A 760 22.46 -15.66 -15.72
CA GLU A 760 22.35 -17.10 -16.01
C GLU A 760 23.63 -17.61 -16.69
N ILE A 761 24.44 -18.41 -15.99
CA ILE A 761 25.59 -19.11 -16.58
C ILE A 761 25.34 -20.62 -16.48
N LYS A 762 25.04 -21.27 -17.61
CA LYS A 762 25.13 -22.74 -17.72
C LYS A 762 26.61 -23.10 -17.93
N VAL A 763 27.21 -23.63 -16.87
CA VAL A 763 28.64 -23.87 -16.58
C VAL A 763 29.45 -24.68 -17.63
N ALA A 764 28.90 -25.16 -18.74
CA ALA A 764 29.68 -26.08 -19.60
C ALA A 764 30.64 -25.39 -20.59
N ASP A 765 30.35 -24.20 -21.13
CA ASP A 765 31.17 -23.64 -22.20
C ASP A 765 31.41 -22.14 -22.05
N ARG A 766 32.70 -21.77 -21.97
CA ARG A 766 33.28 -20.42 -22.18
C ARG A 766 33.51 -19.48 -20.97
N TRP A 767 34.01 -20.00 -19.86
CA TRP A 767 35.12 -19.30 -19.16
C TRP A 767 36.50 -19.90 -19.46
N SER A 768 36.55 -21.00 -20.23
CA SER A 768 37.76 -21.67 -20.69
C SER A 768 38.01 -21.42 -22.18
N SER A 769 38.41 -20.22 -22.56
CA SER A 769 39.21 -20.08 -23.78
C SER A 769 40.21 -18.94 -23.67
N SER A 770 41.44 -19.31 -23.33
CA SER A 770 42.69 -18.63 -23.69
C SER A 770 43.02 -17.24 -23.13
N GLN A 771 42.18 -16.59 -22.32
CA GLN A 771 42.59 -15.45 -21.50
C GLN A 771 42.22 -15.71 -20.04
N GLY A 772 43.16 -15.47 -19.13
CA GLY A 772 43.05 -15.86 -17.72
C GLY A 772 41.76 -15.41 -17.05
N THR A 773 41.36 -16.15 -16.00
CA THR A 773 40.23 -15.88 -15.11
C THR A 773 40.34 -14.49 -14.46
N GLN A 774 39.92 -13.45 -15.18
CA GLN A 774 39.90 -12.07 -14.68
C GLN A 774 38.51 -11.71 -14.18
N ARG A 775 38.46 -11.29 -12.91
CA ARG A 775 37.27 -10.69 -12.29
C ARG A 775 36.94 -9.35 -12.95
N VAL A 776 35.66 -9.03 -13.04
CA VAL A 776 35.16 -7.75 -13.57
C VAL A 776 35.30 -6.69 -12.47
N LYS A 777 36.14 -5.68 -12.72
CA LYS A 777 36.49 -4.64 -11.75
C LYS A 777 35.59 -3.42 -11.92
N ILE A 778 34.82 -3.08 -10.90
CA ILE A 778 34.02 -1.86 -10.89
C ILE A 778 34.79 -0.80 -10.12
N SER A 779 35.21 0.25 -10.81
CA SER A 779 35.88 1.42 -10.24
C SER A 779 35.08 2.70 -10.52
N GLY A 780 35.49 3.84 -9.95
CA GLY A 780 34.82 5.13 -10.15
C GLY A 780 34.72 5.62 -11.61
N THR A 781 35.41 4.99 -12.56
CA THR A 781 35.31 5.31 -14.00
C THR A 781 34.02 4.79 -14.66
N HIS A 782 33.29 3.89 -14.00
CA HIS A 782 32.09 3.25 -14.59
C HIS A 782 30.82 4.09 -14.43
N GLY A 783 30.83 5.13 -13.59
CA GLY A 783 29.62 5.88 -13.24
C GLY A 783 28.85 5.23 -12.08
N PHE A 784 27.54 5.44 -11.99
CA PHE A 784 26.64 5.20 -10.83
C PHE A 784 26.59 6.33 -9.77
N PRO A 785 26.32 7.59 -10.16
CA PRO A 785 26.33 8.73 -9.22
C PRO A 785 25.16 8.76 -8.23
N SER A 786 24.09 8.00 -8.50
CA SER A 786 22.84 8.02 -7.73
C SER A 786 22.41 6.64 -7.22
N LEU A 787 23.17 5.58 -7.53
CA LEU A 787 22.79 4.21 -7.21
C LEU A 787 22.82 4.00 -5.69
N ARG A 788 21.68 3.59 -5.12
CA ARG A 788 21.50 3.31 -3.70
C ARG A 788 21.33 1.82 -3.42
N ARG A 789 20.74 1.09 -4.37
CA ARG A 789 20.51 -0.36 -4.27
C ARG A 789 21.09 -1.08 -5.47
N PHE A 790 21.89 -2.11 -5.21
CA PHE A 790 22.48 -2.94 -6.25
C PHE A 790 22.34 -4.41 -5.89
N GLY A 791 21.56 -5.13 -6.69
CA GLY A 791 21.47 -6.58 -6.64
C GLY A 791 22.15 -7.20 -7.86
N VAL A 792 22.98 -8.21 -7.67
CA VAL A 792 23.60 -8.91 -8.81
C VAL A 792 23.92 -10.38 -8.51
N GLY A 793 23.63 -11.21 -9.50
CA GLY A 793 24.12 -12.58 -9.59
C GLY A 793 23.03 -13.64 -9.76
N SER A 794 23.38 -14.89 -9.47
CA SER A 794 22.48 -16.03 -9.48
C SER A 794 23.10 -17.17 -8.69
N ASN A 795 22.28 -17.92 -7.96
CA ASN A 795 22.69 -19.16 -7.27
C ASN A 795 23.22 -20.26 -8.22
N SER A 796 23.15 -20.06 -9.54
CA SER A 796 23.67 -20.96 -10.55
C SER A 796 25.06 -20.59 -11.10
N CYS A 797 25.63 -19.44 -10.71
CA CYS A 797 26.90 -18.95 -11.28
C CYS A 797 27.93 -18.50 -10.22
N ALA A 798 29.19 -18.41 -10.63
CA ALA A 798 30.27 -17.85 -9.83
C ALA A 798 30.17 -16.33 -9.73
N PHE A 799 30.51 -15.76 -8.56
CA PHE A 799 30.57 -14.31 -8.37
C PHE A 799 31.88 -13.72 -8.88
N GLY A 800 31.84 -13.11 -10.06
CA GLY A 800 33.03 -12.57 -10.74
C GLY A 800 33.33 -11.09 -10.54
N LEU A 801 32.56 -10.35 -9.72
CA LEU A 801 32.71 -8.90 -9.57
C LEU A 801 33.66 -8.51 -8.43
N LEU A 802 34.41 -7.43 -8.61
CA LEU A 802 35.29 -6.83 -7.59
C LEU A 802 35.07 -5.31 -7.56
N PHE A 803 34.69 -4.76 -6.41
CA PHE A 803 34.55 -3.31 -6.22
C PHE A 803 35.90 -2.68 -5.86
N GLU A 804 36.32 -1.65 -6.59
CA GLU A 804 37.54 -0.89 -6.36
C GLU A 804 37.22 0.54 -5.85
N GLY A 805 38.24 1.27 -5.43
CA GLY A 805 38.09 2.65 -4.93
C GLY A 805 37.26 3.55 -5.85
N GLY A 806 36.26 4.22 -5.27
CA GLY A 806 35.38 5.14 -5.98
C GLY A 806 34.18 4.47 -6.67
N ALA A 807 34.02 3.15 -6.58
CA ALA A 807 32.84 2.46 -7.07
C ALA A 807 31.58 2.89 -6.30
N MET A 808 30.49 3.13 -7.04
CA MET A 808 29.12 3.32 -6.52
C MET A 808 29.04 4.15 -5.22
N PRO A 809 29.40 5.45 -5.26
CA PRO A 809 29.69 6.26 -4.07
C PRO A 809 28.49 6.50 -3.13
N LYS A 810 27.26 6.22 -3.57
CA LYS A 810 26.04 6.37 -2.77
C LYS A 810 25.35 5.03 -2.47
N LEU A 811 26.01 3.90 -2.75
CA LEU A 811 25.41 2.59 -2.56
C LEU A 811 25.19 2.31 -1.06
N GLN A 812 23.96 1.97 -0.72
CA GLN A 812 23.51 1.73 0.65
C GLN A 812 23.18 0.25 0.87
N GLU A 813 22.60 -0.41 -0.13
CA GLU A 813 22.16 -1.81 -0.08
C GLU A 813 22.81 -2.62 -1.21
N LEU A 814 23.49 -3.70 -0.85
CA LEU A 814 24.11 -4.64 -1.78
C LEU A 814 23.50 -6.03 -1.61
N SER A 815 22.83 -6.55 -2.63
CA SER A 815 22.28 -7.91 -2.64
C SER A 815 23.10 -8.80 -3.56
N LEU A 816 23.62 -9.90 -3.03
CA LEU A 816 24.49 -10.84 -3.75
C LEU A 816 23.84 -12.22 -3.83
N SER A 817 23.82 -12.79 -5.03
CA SER A 817 23.40 -14.18 -5.25
C SER A 817 24.47 -14.93 -6.05
N PHE A 818 25.01 -16.02 -5.51
CA PHE A 818 26.07 -16.79 -6.17
C PHE A 818 26.24 -18.18 -5.55
N ASN A 819 26.82 -19.09 -6.33
CA ASN A 819 27.25 -20.39 -5.86
C ASN A 819 28.67 -20.29 -5.24
N SER A 820 28.83 -20.71 -3.98
CA SER A 820 30.11 -20.60 -3.26
C SER A 820 31.23 -21.45 -3.88
N ASP A 821 30.95 -22.68 -4.28
CA ASP A 821 31.95 -23.59 -4.86
C ASP A 821 32.50 -23.06 -6.19
N LEU A 822 31.60 -22.60 -7.05
CA LEU A 822 31.97 -21.99 -8.34
C LEU A 822 32.73 -20.68 -8.13
N THR A 823 32.34 -19.90 -7.12
CA THR A 823 33.02 -18.64 -6.77
C THR A 823 34.42 -18.91 -6.22
N GLY A 824 34.58 -19.84 -5.29
CA GLY A 824 35.88 -20.25 -4.76
C GLY A 824 36.80 -20.80 -5.85
N SER A 825 36.25 -21.55 -6.81
CA SER A 825 37.00 -22.01 -7.99
C SER A 825 37.47 -20.86 -8.88
N LEU A 826 36.66 -19.79 -9.03
CA LEU A 826 37.00 -18.60 -9.82
C LEU A 826 38.05 -17.73 -9.14
N THR A 827 38.00 -17.63 -7.81
CA THR A 827 38.84 -16.73 -7.02
C THR A 827 40.03 -17.43 -6.34
N ASN A 828 40.31 -18.68 -6.69
CA ASN A 828 41.32 -19.52 -6.02
C ASN A 828 41.13 -19.61 -4.50
N GLY A 829 39.88 -19.60 -4.03
CA GLY A 829 39.51 -19.66 -2.62
C GLY A 829 39.46 -18.31 -1.89
N GLU A 830 39.72 -17.18 -2.57
CA GLU A 830 39.66 -15.85 -1.97
C GLU A 830 38.30 -15.17 -2.20
N PHE A 831 37.49 -15.00 -1.14
CA PHE A 831 36.17 -14.37 -1.22
C PHE A 831 36.19 -12.86 -0.92
N ASP A 832 37.21 -12.13 -1.38
CA ASP A 832 37.27 -10.67 -1.25
C ASP A 832 36.46 -9.99 -2.36
N PHE A 833 35.30 -9.43 -2.05
CA PHE A 833 34.45 -8.72 -3.01
C PHE A 833 34.76 -7.23 -3.15
N GLY A 834 35.65 -6.67 -2.32
CA GLY A 834 35.97 -5.25 -2.36
C GLY A 834 34.94 -4.33 -1.70
N ILE A 835 34.04 -4.87 -0.88
CA ILE A 835 32.95 -4.08 -0.26
C ILE A 835 33.46 -2.95 0.64
N GLN A 836 34.68 -3.06 1.17
CA GLN A 836 35.41 -2.02 1.91
C GLN A 836 35.57 -0.70 1.12
N HIS A 837 35.42 -0.74 -0.19
CA HIS A 837 35.52 0.43 -1.07
C HIS A 837 34.17 1.15 -1.29
N LEU A 838 33.09 0.71 -0.65
CA LEU A 838 31.73 1.25 -0.80
C LEU A 838 31.36 2.17 0.39
N PRO A 839 31.55 3.50 0.27
CA PRO A 839 31.60 4.40 1.43
C PRO A 839 30.26 4.61 2.14
N CYS A 840 29.13 4.30 1.51
CA CYS A 840 27.79 4.46 2.08
C CYS A 840 27.10 3.14 2.42
N LEU A 841 27.81 2.02 2.27
CA LEU A 841 27.22 0.69 2.44
C LEU A 841 26.75 0.50 3.88
N ALA A 842 25.50 0.09 4.03
CA ALA A 842 24.83 -0.07 5.31
C ALA A 842 24.10 -1.40 5.46
N LEU A 843 23.77 -2.06 4.34
CA LEU A 843 23.16 -3.38 4.31
C LEU A 843 23.81 -4.24 3.22
N VAL A 844 24.19 -5.47 3.57
CA VAL A 844 24.53 -6.51 2.60
C VAL A 844 23.61 -7.70 2.82
N GLU A 845 22.93 -8.09 1.75
CA GLU A 845 22.01 -9.22 1.70
C GLU A 845 22.59 -10.33 0.84
N ARG A 846 22.35 -11.57 1.26
CA ARG A 846 22.61 -12.75 0.43
C ARG A 846 21.32 -13.50 0.12
N ASP A 847 21.06 -13.71 -1.17
CA ASP A 847 19.81 -14.24 -1.69
C ASP A 847 19.97 -15.73 -2.09
N TYR A 848 19.47 -16.65 -1.25
CA TYR A 848 19.48 -18.10 -1.46
C TYR A 848 18.11 -18.62 -1.96
N LEU A 849 18.10 -19.37 -3.05
CA LEU A 849 16.93 -20.17 -3.46
C LEU A 849 16.94 -21.60 -2.88
N THR A 850 18.08 -22.07 -2.35
CA THR A 850 18.23 -23.44 -1.83
C THR A 850 18.22 -23.45 -0.30
N LYS A 851 17.26 -24.18 0.29
CA LYS A 851 16.95 -24.28 1.73
C LYS A 851 18.04 -24.88 2.63
N TYR A 852 19.26 -25.09 2.13
CA TYR A 852 20.39 -25.63 2.90
C TYR A 852 21.38 -24.52 3.19
N HIS A 853 21.32 -24.02 4.42
CA HIS A 853 22.35 -23.19 5.02
C HIS A 853 23.52 -24.10 5.37
N ASP A 854 24.64 -23.95 4.68
CA ASP A 854 25.92 -24.44 5.19
C ASP A 854 26.47 -23.40 6.17
N PRO A 855 26.49 -23.66 7.49
CA PRO A 855 27.05 -22.75 8.47
C PRO A 855 28.54 -22.49 8.27
N ASP A 856 29.21 -23.37 7.54
CA ASP A 856 30.64 -23.32 7.27
C ASP A 856 30.92 -22.81 5.85
N ASP A 857 29.98 -22.08 5.21
CA ASP A 857 30.21 -21.51 3.89
C ASP A 857 31.32 -20.44 3.93
N PRO A 858 32.51 -20.70 3.36
CA PRO A 858 33.65 -19.79 3.44
C PRO A 858 33.39 -18.44 2.78
N ALA A 859 32.44 -18.38 1.84
CA ALA A 859 32.03 -17.13 1.21
C ALA A 859 31.26 -16.21 2.17
N TRP A 860 30.47 -16.81 3.08
CA TRP A 860 29.71 -16.06 4.06
C TRP A 860 30.60 -15.56 5.19
N GLU A 861 31.50 -16.40 5.70
CA GLU A 861 32.48 -16.00 6.72
C GLU A 861 33.35 -14.83 6.23
N ALA A 862 33.75 -14.85 4.96
CA ALA A 862 34.48 -13.76 4.34
C ALA A 862 33.67 -12.46 4.27
N LEU A 863 32.37 -12.53 3.96
CA LEU A 863 31.46 -11.38 4.00
C LEU A 863 31.27 -10.84 5.41
N GLU A 864 31.11 -11.70 6.42
CA GLU A 864 31.04 -11.32 7.84
C GLU A 864 32.29 -10.58 8.30
N LYS A 865 33.47 -11.11 7.94
CA LYS A 865 34.75 -10.47 8.24
C LYS A 865 34.88 -9.13 7.53
N ALA A 866 34.54 -9.06 6.25
CA ALA A 866 34.61 -7.83 5.46
C ALA A 866 33.65 -6.76 6.01
N ALA A 867 32.40 -7.12 6.32
CA ALA A 867 31.42 -6.24 6.94
C ALA A 867 31.86 -5.75 8.32
N SER A 868 32.42 -6.64 9.15
CA SER A 868 32.95 -6.29 10.47
C SER A 868 34.12 -5.29 10.39
N SER A 869 34.95 -5.41 9.35
CA SER A 869 36.08 -4.50 9.10
C SER A 869 35.72 -3.23 8.34
N HIS A 870 34.49 -3.13 7.83
CA HIS A 870 34.02 -1.99 7.05
C HIS A 870 33.79 -0.76 7.96
N PRO A 871 34.18 0.47 7.55
CA PRO A 871 34.01 1.67 8.38
C PRO A 871 32.59 1.94 8.90
N ASN A 872 31.57 1.53 8.13
CA ASN A 872 30.16 1.69 8.50
C ASN A 872 29.52 0.47 9.18
N HIS A 873 30.24 -0.64 9.37
CA HIS A 873 29.71 -1.89 9.93
C HIS A 873 28.33 -2.29 9.35
N PRO A 874 28.22 -2.53 8.02
CA PRO A 874 26.94 -2.80 7.39
C PRO A 874 26.28 -4.05 8.01
N LYS A 875 24.97 -3.98 8.17
CA LYS A 875 24.18 -5.13 8.65
C LYS A 875 24.21 -6.23 7.61
N LEU A 876 24.29 -7.46 8.08
CA LEU A 876 24.18 -8.64 7.24
C LEU A 876 22.80 -9.27 7.43
N HIS A 877 22.10 -9.46 6.32
CA HIS A 877 20.79 -10.09 6.29
C HIS A 877 20.82 -11.34 5.40
N HIS A 878 20.18 -12.39 5.91
CA HIS A 878 19.88 -13.63 5.19
C HIS A 878 18.40 -13.60 4.79
N ASN A 879 18.10 -13.79 3.50
CA ASN A 879 16.74 -14.01 3.00
C ASN A 879 16.43 -15.50 2.80
#